data_AF-A0A8K0AE60-F1
#
_entry.id   AF-A0A8K0AE60-F1
#
_cell.length_a   1.000
_cell.length_b   1.000
_cell.length_c   1.000
_cell.angle_alpha   90.00
_cell.angle_beta   90.00
_cell.angle_gamma   90.00
#
_symmetry.space_group_name_H-M   'P 1'
#
loop_
_entity.id
_entity.type
_entity.pdbx_description
1 polymer ?
#
loop_
_entity_poly.entity_id
_entity_poly.type
_entity_poly.pdbx_seq_one_letter_code
_entity_poly.pdbx_strand_id
1 'polypeptide(L)'
;MRYVLFSAIALVVVTVMYVMYRGIGNDLPETMRHVMQIPAEKISKECRLDNVVYSPVIPVHAPLPVKMEVTGIHGRHAPRAKATIVAKLNGAEDIGSEVTLYYGIGSAVLTLPRPGVWGVSVRVNKYVTQDSTEDSEKEGGCSQTFPVEAVDLRHTSIPVRKEAGTSLSVGKNEGADWSKGIIIIEGSLKIPEGVTLIVRPGVVIVMSPGSRLDVVGQVKMGEEGRDPVLFTALPDEEGKVKPWDQVVFHRGSKGDFHNTWLTHGGSTKSPNVGSLDTTPVLHVQKNAAVTFNGGGLIDNVGEAIRGEVCNIVIQGTVIARCAGGGSAREAVVKMDNIHVTEISLDQRIMADFTKDAFSFFSPRTITDPSDVSVISNSVFAVGGGLGINHKGSNFIVQSTIVENFHRACVLTSDEKSKVTLKNMILRNCAIGLRVGYGKMNVTLENSVVVNNKVGIWYGEDGVDNMGTLDIHNVLAMGNSEKNLKVYSDGAERINTDRGSDNVRLRCFFVNTESTTRTPKSRFSLPQRMSQKPCRQPQIYLDHPECHINAEVPRAECLWTDYSPEPLVDARLERIDLCANCCQETAQELAFGSYDHWRLKAIQDLKDASISTEGSAPGAECGLSFSADFYQYSDSQCLKSKIRVKSVFSNISHNQAESHLRELKTYYFDRVLQFHLTPPSFGLMLDFSHILDSNASAFIDQTMSCGLSDNDGNQVSTFVTAWVPDIGMYTKLSVQLADLVHPKNFYPYVVFLYLSNCMKSGHSHFASKDTFDYILIDNDRCFVPERVAALNFTLHYRKRLLVLTDTLFSTTHVCDVPADMINKFKHANAISSKVPSLGSQLREEIIKDEEMGPLILKEDPEIYEEIDGRVSILLAHYHRNCDEYDPDKYNPILTHVYKTGAIQYAYMVQGRDYMIAKFEDDHIGYLKAVGKSVRQRIGGEIMNGGFAELVAYHVDRLMELGRTPVVASRRLFLDDSLRLKGIIEPDGELLHDYTLSKVTLEKFLSEVRNEDKDVDETIRWVANQMKAENGAPFLDIVVVGRVKSLRVDTDLNPKIKDFLAHRITFNDLEDAGVTRQMTWDITNTIVFDFLTHNPERTGLAMSELRHVIYDNRPAFSPSIPTAVCDSILHCHPALYPPPSPSPEPDASTACPAECWQEDADKTALDGNCRFRKHVLERFYNYETNTSRADEFVDSLKKAIAKETLDVQSIENYFGQVDLYTGLKERISYFLRHVEKCRKQYGDDTII
;
A
#
# COMPACT_ATOMS: atom_id res chain seq x y z
N MET A 1 -32.36 -62.94 -28.13
CA MET A 1 -33.44 -62.50 -27.21
C MET A 1 -33.09 -61.28 -26.35
N ARG A 2 -31.89 -61.18 -25.73
CA ARG A 2 -31.54 -59.98 -24.92
C ARG A 2 -31.44 -58.67 -25.73
N TYR A 3 -30.96 -58.69 -26.97
CA TYR A 3 -30.88 -57.49 -27.82
C TYR A 3 -32.25 -56.94 -28.29
N VAL A 4 -33.24 -57.82 -28.46
CA VAL A 4 -34.60 -57.43 -28.84
C VAL A 4 -35.32 -56.78 -27.65
N LEU A 5 -35.06 -57.25 -26.43
CA LEU A 5 -35.62 -56.68 -25.22
C LEU A 5 -35.07 -55.26 -24.94
N PHE A 6 -33.77 -55.03 -25.14
CA PHE A 6 -33.18 -53.70 -25.00
C PHE A 6 -33.67 -52.72 -26.08
N SER A 7 -33.85 -53.18 -27.32
CA SER A 7 -34.37 -52.34 -28.41
C SER A 7 -35.84 -51.97 -28.18
N ALA A 8 -36.65 -52.91 -27.66
CA ALA A 8 -38.05 -52.66 -27.33
C ALA A 8 -38.21 -51.71 -26.13
N ILE A 9 -37.37 -51.85 -25.10
CA ILE A 9 -37.38 -50.94 -23.94
C ILE A 9 -36.93 -49.53 -24.37
N ALA A 10 -35.89 -49.42 -25.20
CA ALA A 10 -35.46 -48.12 -25.72
C ALA A 10 -36.55 -47.45 -26.57
N LEU A 11 -37.25 -48.23 -27.42
CA LEU A 11 -38.34 -47.70 -28.24
C LEU A 11 -39.53 -47.24 -27.37
N VAL A 12 -39.88 -47.99 -26.33
CA VAL A 12 -40.95 -47.63 -25.40
C VAL A 12 -40.58 -46.39 -24.58
N VAL A 13 -39.34 -46.27 -24.11
CA VAL A 13 -38.88 -45.09 -23.37
C VAL A 13 -38.86 -43.85 -24.26
N VAL A 14 -38.40 -43.97 -25.52
CA VAL A 14 -38.43 -42.85 -26.49
C VAL A 14 -39.86 -42.46 -26.85
N THR A 15 -40.76 -43.43 -27.01
CA THR A 15 -42.16 -43.16 -27.35
C THR A 15 -42.93 -42.55 -26.16
N VAL A 16 -42.68 -43.02 -24.94
CA VAL A 16 -43.27 -42.44 -23.71
C VAL A 16 -42.74 -41.03 -23.46
N MET A 17 -41.44 -40.78 -23.68
CA MET A 17 -40.91 -39.42 -23.63
C MET A 17 -41.49 -38.52 -24.72
N TYR A 18 -41.65 -39.02 -25.94
CA TYR A 18 -42.26 -38.25 -27.05
C TYR A 18 -43.73 -37.92 -26.80
N VAL A 19 -44.49 -38.84 -26.19
CA VAL A 19 -45.91 -38.64 -25.82
C VAL A 19 -46.04 -37.71 -24.61
N MET A 20 -45.16 -37.80 -23.61
CA MET A 20 -45.12 -36.82 -22.51
C MET A 20 -44.74 -35.42 -23.00
N TYR A 21 -43.84 -35.31 -23.97
CA TYR A 21 -43.42 -34.03 -24.56
C TYR A 21 -44.54 -33.33 -25.34
N ARG A 22 -45.45 -34.09 -25.97
CA ARG A 22 -46.63 -33.53 -26.65
C ARG A 22 -47.80 -33.19 -25.73
N GLY A 23 -47.83 -33.77 -24.51
CA GLY A 23 -48.93 -33.59 -23.56
C GLY A 23 -48.85 -32.34 -22.67
N ILE A 24 -47.70 -31.64 -22.63
CA ILE A 24 -47.44 -30.52 -21.69
C ILE A 24 -47.33 -29.17 -22.45
N GLY A 25 -47.73 -29.13 -23.72
CA GLY A 25 -47.73 -27.90 -24.52
C GLY A 25 -48.88 -26.98 -24.15
N ASN A 26 -48.75 -26.21 -23.06
CA ASN A 26 -49.10 -24.78 -22.96
C ASN A 26 -48.90 -24.15 -21.56
N ASP A 27 -48.57 -24.91 -20.50
CA ASP A 27 -48.35 -24.36 -19.15
C ASP A 27 -47.04 -24.86 -18.52
N LEU A 28 -45.91 -24.39 -19.05
CA LEU A 28 -44.59 -24.57 -18.43
C LEU A 28 -44.20 -23.28 -17.68
N PRO A 29 -43.88 -23.34 -16.36
CA PRO A 29 -43.44 -22.17 -15.59
C PRO A 29 -42.15 -21.56 -16.16
N GLU A 30 -42.04 -20.23 -16.12
CA GLU A 30 -40.86 -19.46 -16.58
C GLU A 30 -39.52 -19.98 -16.03
N THR A 31 -39.52 -20.59 -14.85
CA THR A 31 -38.33 -21.19 -14.23
C THR A 31 -37.75 -22.37 -15.00
N MET A 32 -38.52 -23.12 -15.79
CA MET A 32 -37.98 -24.23 -16.59
C MET A 32 -37.32 -23.78 -17.90
N ARG A 33 -37.63 -22.57 -18.39
CA ARG A 33 -37.03 -22.03 -19.62
C ARG A 33 -35.56 -21.62 -19.40
N HIS A 34 -35.18 -21.26 -18.17
CA HIS A 34 -33.77 -21.04 -17.78
C HIS A 34 -32.95 -22.34 -17.57
N VAL A 35 -33.60 -23.50 -17.44
CA VAL A 35 -32.92 -24.77 -17.12
C VAL A 35 -32.54 -25.57 -18.36
N MET A 36 -33.07 -25.25 -19.54
CA MET A 36 -32.62 -25.84 -20.81
C MET A 36 -31.37 -25.14 -21.37
N GLN A 37 -30.28 -25.16 -20.60
CA GLN A 37 -28.95 -25.12 -21.20
C GLN A 37 -28.67 -26.50 -21.78
N ILE A 38 -28.62 -26.59 -23.11
CA ILE A 38 -28.09 -27.74 -23.85
C ILE A 38 -26.72 -28.09 -23.24
N PRO A 39 -26.38 -29.37 -22.98
CA PRO A 39 -25.09 -29.70 -22.40
C PRO A 39 -24.00 -29.16 -23.32
N ALA A 40 -23.23 -28.20 -22.81
CA ALA A 40 -22.15 -27.59 -23.55
C ALA A 40 -21.16 -28.68 -23.99
N GLU A 41 -20.96 -28.79 -25.31
CA GLU A 41 -19.82 -29.51 -25.87
C GLU A 41 -18.55 -29.06 -25.16
N LYS A 42 -17.63 -30.01 -24.89
CA LYS A 42 -16.33 -29.82 -24.23
C LYS A 42 -15.78 -28.40 -24.43
N ILE A 43 -16.02 -27.55 -23.44
CA ILE A 43 -15.59 -26.16 -23.46
C ILE A 43 -14.07 -26.17 -23.34
N SER A 44 -13.38 -25.67 -24.37
CA SER A 44 -11.94 -25.37 -24.24
C SER A 44 -11.78 -24.34 -23.12
N LYS A 45 -10.84 -24.56 -22.19
CA LYS A 45 -10.62 -23.64 -21.05
C LYS A 45 -10.11 -22.24 -21.46
N GLU A 46 -9.89 -22.00 -22.76
CA GLU A 46 -9.13 -20.86 -23.29
C GLU A 46 -10.01 -19.70 -23.80
N CYS A 47 -11.26 -19.94 -24.23
CA CYS A 47 -12.22 -18.90 -24.61
C CYS A 47 -13.65 -19.23 -24.12
N ARG A 48 -14.34 -18.27 -23.50
CA ARG A 48 -15.73 -18.36 -23.06
C ARG A 48 -16.58 -17.27 -23.74
N LEU A 49 -17.66 -17.66 -24.40
CA LEU A 49 -18.68 -16.72 -24.88
C LEU A 49 -19.68 -16.55 -23.73
N ASP A 50 -19.61 -15.44 -23.00
CA ASP A 50 -20.35 -15.29 -21.74
C ASP A 50 -21.81 -14.93 -21.98
N ASN A 51 -22.05 -14.01 -22.91
CA ASN A 51 -23.38 -13.47 -23.17
C ASN A 51 -23.59 -13.32 -24.67
N VAL A 52 -24.56 -14.06 -25.22
CA VAL A 52 -25.18 -13.73 -26.50
C VAL A 52 -26.59 -13.24 -26.22
N VAL A 53 -26.83 -11.95 -26.47
CA VAL A 53 -28.14 -11.32 -26.28
C VAL A 53 -28.83 -11.24 -27.65
N TYR A 54 -30.03 -11.81 -27.72
CA TYR A 54 -30.88 -11.85 -28.92
C TYR A 54 -32.35 -11.88 -28.50
N SER A 55 -33.26 -11.51 -29.40
CA SER A 55 -34.70 -11.73 -29.18
C SER A 55 -35.08 -13.14 -29.63
N PRO A 56 -35.71 -13.97 -28.77
CA PRO A 56 -36.05 -15.35 -29.10
C PRO A 56 -37.13 -15.46 -30.20
N VAL A 57 -37.86 -14.37 -30.45
CA VAL A 57 -38.91 -14.28 -31.45
C VAL A 57 -38.67 -13.03 -32.28
N ILE A 58 -38.78 -13.13 -33.61
CA ILE A 58 -38.65 -11.98 -34.51
C ILE A 58 -39.62 -12.10 -35.69
N PRO A 59 -40.25 -11.02 -36.16
CA PRO A 59 -40.97 -11.06 -37.43
C PRO A 59 -40.03 -11.46 -38.58
N VAL A 60 -40.54 -12.23 -39.54
CA VAL A 60 -39.80 -12.51 -40.79
C VAL A 60 -39.40 -11.18 -41.44
N HIS A 61 -38.16 -11.10 -41.92
CA HIS A 61 -37.50 -9.91 -42.48
C HIS A 61 -37.20 -8.77 -41.49
N ALA A 62 -37.59 -8.85 -40.21
CA ALA A 62 -37.25 -7.79 -39.26
C ALA A 62 -35.77 -7.89 -38.82
N PRO A 63 -35.09 -6.75 -38.63
CA PRO A 63 -33.74 -6.68 -38.05
C PRO A 63 -33.65 -7.34 -36.66
N LEU A 64 -32.82 -8.38 -36.54
CA LEU A 64 -32.51 -9.06 -35.29
C LEU A 64 -31.11 -8.67 -34.80
N PRO A 65 -30.97 -7.94 -33.68
CA PRO A 65 -29.66 -7.67 -33.10
C PRO A 65 -29.09 -8.92 -32.41
N VAL A 66 -27.79 -9.13 -32.58
CA VAL A 66 -27.01 -10.14 -31.88
C VAL A 66 -25.80 -9.43 -31.25
N LYS A 67 -25.77 -9.37 -29.91
CA LYS A 67 -24.58 -8.94 -29.15
C LYS A 67 -23.70 -10.15 -28.89
N MET A 68 -22.40 -10.00 -29.07
CA MET A 68 -21.42 -11.00 -28.70
C MET A 68 -20.45 -10.39 -27.70
N GLU A 69 -20.26 -11.08 -26.59
CA GLU A 69 -19.29 -10.74 -25.56
C GLU A 69 -18.43 -11.96 -25.23
N VAL A 70 -17.13 -11.84 -25.47
CA VAL A 70 -16.14 -12.87 -25.21
C VAL A 70 -15.40 -12.55 -23.91
N THR A 71 -15.32 -13.51 -23.02
CA THR A 71 -14.55 -13.44 -21.78
C THR A 71 -13.62 -14.66 -21.66
N GLY A 72 -12.53 -14.52 -20.92
CA GLY A 72 -11.51 -15.58 -20.80
C GLY A 72 -10.11 -15.09 -21.16
N ILE A 73 -9.12 -15.93 -20.84
CA ILE A 73 -7.69 -15.60 -20.70
C ILE A 73 -7.06 -15.15 -22.03
N HIS A 74 -7.69 -15.31 -23.20
CA HIS A 74 -7.20 -14.74 -24.46
C HIS A 74 -8.21 -13.78 -25.13
N GLY A 75 -9.51 -13.94 -24.86
CA GLY A 75 -10.60 -13.22 -25.55
C GLY A 75 -10.65 -11.71 -25.32
N ARG A 76 -10.24 -11.25 -24.13
CA ARG A 76 -10.15 -9.82 -23.80
C ARG A 76 -8.82 -9.18 -24.17
N HIS A 77 -7.84 -10.00 -24.56
CA HIS A 77 -6.45 -9.57 -24.63
C HIS A 77 -6.05 -9.07 -26.01
N ALA A 78 -6.78 -9.49 -27.05
CA ALA A 78 -6.61 -8.97 -28.39
C ALA A 78 -7.50 -7.73 -28.57
N PRO A 79 -6.94 -6.60 -29.05
CA PRO A 79 -7.74 -5.41 -29.35
C PRO A 79 -8.81 -5.67 -30.43
N ARG A 80 -8.59 -6.66 -31.29
CA ARG A 80 -9.53 -7.07 -32.35
C ARG A 80 -9.59 -8.58 -32.52
N ALA A 81 -10.80 -9.13 -32.59
CA ALA A 81 -11.04 -10.52 -32.98
C ALA A 81 -12.11 -10.60 -34.06
N LYS A 82 -12.06 -11.66 -34.89
CA LYS A 82 -13.09 -11.91 -35.91
C LYS A 82 -14.05 -12.99 -35.42
N ALA A 83 -15.34 -12.65 -35.40
CA ALA A 83 -16.44 -13.57 -35.15
C ALA A 83 -17.24 -13.78 -36.44
N THR A 84 -17.73 -15.00 -36.63
CA THR A 84 -18.65 -15.35 -37.71
C THR A 84 -19.96 -15.80 -37.09
N ILE A 85 -21.05 -15.22 -37.55
CA ILE A 85 -22.41 -15.58 -37.17
C ILE A 85 -23.04 -16.29 -38.34
N VAL A 86 -23.61 -17.47 -38.12
CA VAL A 86 -24.30 -18.28 -39.14
C VAL A 86 -25.67 -18.69 -38.62
N ALA A 87 -26.74 -18.26 -39.29
CA ALA A 87 -28.09 -18.70 -39.03
C ALA A 87 -28.49 -19.81 -40.01
N LYS A 88 -28.98 -20.94 -39.48
CA LYS A 88 -29.38 -22.11 -40.27
C LYS A 88 -30.84 -22.49 -40.01
N LEU A 89 -31.55 -22.85 -41.08
CA LEU A 89 -32.88 -23.45 -41.02
C LEU A 89 -32.89 -24.67 -41.95
N ASN A 90 -33.42 -25.80 -41.48
CA ASN A 90 -33.48 -27.02 -42.27
C ASN A 90 -34.20 -26.78 -43.62
N GLY A 91 -33.49 -26.95 -44.73
CA GLY A 91 -34.03 -26.72 -46.09
C GLY A 91 -34.00 -25.27 -46.58
N ALA A 92 -33.29 -24.36 -45.89
CA ALA A 92 -32.98 -23.01 -46.36
C ALA A 92 -31.46 -22.81 -46.53
N GLU A 93 -31.06 -21.78 -47.26
CA GLU A 93 -29.66 -21.37 -47.36
C GLU A 93 -29.15 -20.78 -46.04
N ASP A 94 -27.88 -21.05 -45.71
CA ASP A 94 -27.22 -20.50 -44.52
C ASP A 94 -27.02 -18.98 -44.67
N ILE A 95 -27.35 -18.23 -43.63
CA ILE A 95 -27.16 -16.77 -43.60
C ILE A 95 -25.96 -16.47 -42.72
N GLY A 96 -24.90 -15.89 -43.30
CA GLY A 96 -23.65 -15.60 -42.63
C GLY A 96 -23.37 -14.11 -42.50
N SER A 97 -22.75 -13.70 -41.40
CA SER A 97 -22.13 -12.37 -41.25
C SER A 97 -20.80 -12.50 -40.52
N GLU A 98 -19.79 -11.73 -40.94
CA GLU A 98 -18.51 -11.60 -40.25
C GLU A 98 -18.50 -10.29 -39.46
N VAL A 99 -18.11 -10.36 -38.19
CA VAL A 99 -18.14 -9.25 -37.25
C VAL A 99 -16.79 -9.10 -36.60
N THR A 100 -16.32 -7.86 -36.50
CA THR A 100 -15.14 -7.55 -35.71
C THR A 100 -15.57 -7.27 -34.27
N LEU A 101 -14.98 -8.00 -33.33
CA LEU A 101 -15.09 -7.73 -31.91
C LEU A 101 -13.97 -6.76 -31.53
N TYR A 102 -14.34 -5.60 -31.00
CA TYR A 102 -13.42 -4.64 -30.43
C TYR A 102 -13.35 -4.89 -28.93
N TYR A 103 -12.17 -5.25 -28.43
CA TYR A 103 -11.96 -5.56 -27.01
C TYR A 103 -12.93 -6.63 -26.46
N GLY A 104 -13.19 -7.65 -27.27
CA GLY A 104 -14.07 -8.78 -26.92
C GLY A 104 -15.57 -8.52 -27.08
N ILE A 105 -15.99 -7.31 -27.46
CA ILE A 105 -17.40 -6.96 -27.67
C ILE A 105 -17.66 -6.60 -29.14
N GLY A 106 -18.74 -7.13 -29.69
CA GLY A 106 -19.22 -6.77 -31.02
C GLY A 106 -20.71 -6.99 -31.17
N SER A 107 -21.28 -6.48 -32.24
CA SER A 107 -22.70 -6.64 -32.55
C SER A 107 -22.91 -6.87 -34.04
N ALA A 108 -23.99 -7.56 -34.39
CA ALA A 108 -24.46 -7.72 -35.76
C ALA A 108 -25.98 -7.62 -35.82
N VAL A 109 -26.51 -7.35 -37.01
CA VAL A 109 -27.93 -7.51 -37.30
C VAL A 109 -28.11 -8.61 -38.35
N LEU A 110 -29.02 -9.53 -38.07
CA LEU A 110 -29.43 -10.59 -38.97
C LEU A 110 -30.85 -10.33 -39.48
N THR A 111 -31.15 -10.82 -40.68
CA THR A 111 -32.50 -10.79 -41.26
C THR A 111 -32.90 -12.19 -41.65
N LEU A 112 -33.98 -12.70 -41.05
CA LEU A 112 -34.44 -14.08 -41.26
C LEU A 112 -35.60 -14.09 -42.28
N PRO A 113 -35.42 -14.66 -43.49
CA PRO A 113 -36.34 -14.48 -44.61
C PRO A 113 -37.49 -15.49 -44.67
N ARG A 114 -37.50 -16.50 -43.79
CA ARG A 114 -38.55 -17.53 -43.76
C ARG A 114 -39.00 -17.80 -42.33
N PRO A 115 -40.29 -18.09 -42.10
CA PRO A 115 -40.79 -18.46 -40.79
C PRO A 115 -40.23 -19.82 -40.35
N GLY A 116 -40.01 -19.99 -39.05
CA GLY A 116 -39.47 -21.22 -38.45
C GLY A 116 -38.44 -20.95 -37.35
N VAL A 117 -37.98 -22.02 -36.71
CA VAL A 117 -36.94 -21.95 -35.67
C VAL A 117 -35.56 -22.07 -36.32
N TRP A 118 -34.82 -20.96 -36.35
CA TRP A 118 -33.47 -20.87 -36.86
C TRP A 118 -32.45 -21.22 -35.76
N GLY A 119 -31.44 -22.02 -36.08
CA GLY A 119 -30.26 -22.20 -35.24
C GLY A 119 -29.23 -21.14 -35.58
N VAL A 120 -29.05 -20.14 -34.72
CA VAL A 120 -28.04 -19.10 -34.90
C VAL A 120 -26.78 -19.51 -34.14
N SER A 121 -25.69 -19.73 -34.88
CA SER A 121 -24.40 -20.11 -34.34
C SER A 121 -23.42 -18.94 -34.44
N VAL A 122 -22.82 -18.57 -33.32
CA VAL A 122 -21.71 -17.62 -33.26
C VAL A 122 -20.42 -18.43 -33.10
N ARG A 123 -19.39 -18.10 -33.87
CA ARG A 123 -18.06 -18.71 -33.78
C ARG A 123 -16.98 -17.63 -33.83
N VAL A 124 -16.09 -17.60 -32.86
CA VAL A 124 -14.93 -16.68 -32.85
C VAL A 124 -13.74 -17.42 -33.47
N ASN A 125 -13.29 -16.96 -34.64
CA ASN A 125 -12.45 -17.73 -35.57
C ASN A 125 -10.96 -17.40 -35.49
N LYS A 126 -10.58 -16.16 -35.15
CA LYS A 126 -9.17 -15.72 -35.17
C LYS A 126 -8.96 -14.41 -34.40
N TYR A 127 -7.89 -14.28 -33.63
CA TYR A 127 -7.36 -12.99 -33.18
C TYR A 127 -6.63 -12.33 -34.36
N VAL A 128 -6.94 -11.08 -34.66
CA VAL A 128 -6.35 -10.40 -35.82
C VAL A 128 -4.99 -9.85 -35.40
N THR A 129 -3.92 -10.65 -35.50
CA THR A 129 -2.55 -10.13 -35.46
C THR A 129 -2.26 -9.42 -36.78
N GLN A 130 -1.63 -8.25 -36.71
CA GLN A 130 -1.54 -7.35 -37.86
C GLN A 130 -0.47 -7.75 -38.90
N ASP A 131 0.39 -8.75 -38.65
CA ASP A 131 1.55 -9.01 -39.55
C ASP A 131 2.08 -10.46 -39.68
N SER A 132 1.39 -11.53 -39.25
CA SER A 132 1.93 -12.90 -39.42
C SER A 132 1.27 -13.68 -40.56
N THR A 133 1.99 -13.82 -41.68
CA THR A 133 1.65 -14.65 -42.85
C THR A 133 1.92 -16.15 -42.67
N GLU A 134 2.06 -16.65 -41.44
CA GLU A 134 2.34 -18.08 -41.19
C GLU A 134 1.10 -18.85 -40.70
N ASP A 135 0.81 -19.94 -41.41
CA ASP A 135 -0.24 -20.91 -41.15
C ASP A 135 0.00 -21.66 -39.83
N SER A 136 -0.53 -21.15 -38.71
CA SER A 136 -0.73 -21.94 -37.49
C SER A 136 -2.17 -22.46 -37.43
N GLU A 137 -2.40 -23.59 -38.11
CA GLU A 137 -3.64 -24.35 -37.96
C GLU A 137 -3.70 -25.01 -36.56
N LYS A 138 -4.71 -24.62 -35.77
CA LYS A 138 -5.28 -25.23 -34.54
C LYS A 138 -5.13 -24.39 -33.27
N GLU A 139 -5.71 -23.20 -33.26
CA GLU A 139 -6.15 -22.55 -32.01
C GLU A 139 -7.65 -22.78 -31.79
N GLY A 140 -8.04 -23.11 -30.55
CA GLY A 140 -9.40 -23.50 -30.19
C GLY A 140 -10.39 -22.32 -30.24
N GLY A 141 -11.18 -22.22 -31.30
CA GLY A 141 -12.28 -21.26 -31.39
C GLY A 141 -13.44 -21.59 -30.44
N CYS A 142 -14.06 -20.57 -29.85
CA CYS A 142 -15.28 -20.69 -29.05
C CYS A 142 -16.52 -20.53 -29.95
N SER A 143 -17.55 -21.36 -29.73
CA SER A 143 -18.80 -21.28 -30.47
C SER A 143 -20.00 -21.55 -29.57
N GLN A 144 -21.10 -20.84 -29.82
CA GLN A 144 -22.38 -21.04 -29.14
C GLN A 144 -23.49 -21.02 -30.20
N THR A 145 -24.47 -21.90 -30.04
CA THR A 145 -25.65 -21.95 -30.90
C THR A 145 -26.91 -21.77 -30.07
N PHE A 146 -27.85 -20.95 -30.54
CA PHE A 146 -29.11 -20.67 -29.86
C PHE A 146 -30.28 -20.59 -30.87
N PRO A 147 -31.51 -20.93 -30.45
CA PRO A 147 -32.67 -20.91 -31.32
C PRO A 147 -33.30 -19.51 -31.41
N VAL A 148 -33.74 -19.13 -32.61
CA VAL A 148 -34.55 -17.91 -32.85
C VAL A 148 -35.77 -18.28 -33.69
N GLU A 149 -36.96 -17.95 -33.21
CA GLU A 149 -38.22 -18.19 -33.92
C GLU A 149 -38.57 -16.99 -34.80
N ALA A 150 -38.44 -17.17 -36.12
CA ALA A 150 -38.94 -16.21 -37.10
C ALA A 150 -40.43 -16.46 -37.37
N VAL A 151 -41.28 -15.44 -37.20
CA VAL A 151 -42.74 -15.58 -37.32
C VAL A 151 -43.35 -14.70 -38.40
N ASP A 152 -44.26 -15.26 -39.19
CA ASP A 152 -45.12 -14.46 -40.08
C ASP A 152 -46.21 -13.80 -39.22
N LEU A 153 -46.24 -12.47 -39.20
CA LEU A 153 -47.21 -11.69 -38.42
C LEU A 153 -48.68 -12.01 -38.78
N ARG A 154 -48.94 -12.58 -39.96
CA ARG A 154 -50.29 -13.00 -40.39
C ARG A 154 -50.70 -14.37 -39.87
N HIS A 155 -49.76 -15.22 -39.50
CA HIS A 155 -49.96 -16.64 -39.22
C HIS A 155 -49.20 -17.11 -37.97
N THR A 156 -49.21 -16.31 -36.90
CA THR A 156 -48.49 -16.60 -35.65
C THR A 156 -49.44 -16.89 -34.48
N SER A 157 -49.06 -17.84 -33.62
CA SER A 157 -49.71 -18.08 -32.32
C SER A 157 -49.24 -17.11 -31.24
N ILE A 158 -48.21 -16.31 -31.52
CA ILE A 158 -47.68 -15.29 -30.61
C ILE A 158 -48.63 -14.08 -30.62
N PRO A 159 -49.01 -13.53 -29.45
CA PRO A 159 -49.91 -12.38 -29.41
C PRO A 159 -49.35 -11.20 -30.21
N VAL A 160 -50.09 -10.73 -31.21
CA VAL A 160 -49.79 -9.50 -31.96
C VAL A 160 -50.82 -8.44 -31.61
N ARG A 161 -50.36 -7.30 -31.10
CA ARG A 161 -51.20 -6.15 -30.75
C ARG A 161 -50.82 -4.96 -31.63
N LYS A 162 -51.80 -4.34 -32.28
CA LYS A 162 -51.60 -3.13 -33.07
C LYS A 162 -51.98 -1.89 -32.25
N GLU A 163 -51.10 -0.91 -32.21
CA GLU A 163 -51.32 0.39 -31.61
C GLU A 163 -51.32 1.45 -32.72
N ALA A 164 -52.53 1.90 -33.08
CA ALA A 164 -52.77 2.91 -34.10
C ALA A 164 -53.35 4.22 -33.52
N GLY A 165 -53.53 4.31 -32.20
CA GLY A 165 -54.07 5.48 -31.53
C GLY A 165 -53.06 6.62 -31.40
N THR A 166 -53.53 7.87 -31.46
CA THR A 166 -52.68 9.05 -31.23
C THR A 166 -52.22 9.19 -29.78
N SER A 167 -52.84 8.46 -28.84
CA SER A 167 -52.47 8.44 -27.43
C SER A 167 -52.86 7.10 -26.80
N LEU A 168 -52.01 6.59 -25.92
CA LEU A 168 -52.26 5.36 -25.17
C LEU A 168 -53.44 5.56 -24.20
N SER A 169 -54.51 4.79 -24.39
CA SER A 169 -55.70 4.85 -23.53
C SER A 169 -55.49 3.97 -22.29
N VAL A 170 -55.49 4.58 -21.10
CA VAL A 170 -55.41 3.83 -19.83
C VAL A 170 -56.51 4.31 -18.88
N GLY A 171 -57.12 3.39 -18.12
CA GLY A 171 -58.05 3.75 -17.04
C GLY A 171 -57.34 4.62 -16.00
N LYS A 172 -58.04 5.59 -15.41
CA LYS A 172 -57.48 6.70 -14.60
C LYS A 172 -56.54 6.34 -13.42
N ASN A 173 -56.26 5.07 -13.13
CA ASN A 173 -55.37 4.61 -12.04
C ASN A 173 -54.54 3.34 -12.36
N GLU A 174 -54.52 2.85 -13.60
CA GLU A 174 -53.72 1.68 -13.99
C GLU A 174 -52.57 2.13 -14.90
N GLY A 175 -51.38 1.55 -14.76
CA GLY A 175 -50.31 1.71 -15.77
C GLY A 175 -50.68 0.90 -17.02
N ALA A 176 -50.17 1.29 -18.19
CA ALA A 176 -50.28 0.42 -19.36
C ALA A 176 -49.17 -0.64 -19.30
N ASP A 177 -49.53 -1.91 -19.21
CA ASP A 177 -48.56 -3.03 -19.16
C ASP A 177 -48.57 -3.79 -20.50
N TRP A 178 -47.41 -3.86 -21.16
CA TRP A 178 -47.13 -4.73 -22.30
C TRP A 178 -46.32 -5.92 -21.80
N SER A 179 -47.03 -7.02 -21.52
CA SER A 179 -46.45 -8.16 -20.80
C SER A 179 -45.86 -9.27 -21.67
N LYS A 180 -46.29 -9.41 -22.93
CA LYS A 180 -45.74 -10.40 -23.89
C LYS A 180 -46.17 -10.13 -25.33
N GLY A 181 -45.39 -10.64 -26.28
CA GLY A 181 -45.74 -10.70 -27.70
C GLY A 181 -45.15 -9.57 -28.55
N ILE A 182 -45.76 -9.35 -29.72
CA ILE A 182 -45.33 -8.37 -30.72
C ILE A 182 -46.28 -7.18 -30.70
N ILE A 183 -45.76 -5.97 -30.48
CA ILE A 183 -46.51 -4.71 -30.52
C ILE A 183 -46.18 -3.98 -31.82
N ILE A 184 -47.16 -3.74 -32.68
CA ILE A 184 -46.96 -3.00 -33.93
C ILE A 184 -47.44 -1.56 -33.75
N ILE A 185 -46.55 -0.60 -33.93
CA ILE A 185 -46.88 0.84 -33.88
C ILE A 185 -46.96 1.37 -35.32
N GLU A 186 -48.18 1.67 -35.77
CA GLU A 186 -48.47 2.07 -37.16
C GLU A 186 -48.34 3.58 -37.43
N GLY A 187 -48.18 4.40 -36.38
CA GLY A 187 -48.06 5.86 -36.47
C GLY A 187 -47.41 6.52 -35.25
N SER A 188 -47.78 7.76 -34.93
CA SER A 188 -47.27 8.44 -33.72
C SER A 188 -48.09 8.05 -32.49
N LEU A 189 -47.49 7.28 -31.58
CA LEU A 189 -48.11 6.87 -30.32
C LEU A 189 -47.65 7.79 -29.19
N LYS A 190 -48.59 8.45 -28.51
CA LYS A 190 -48.29 9.30 -27.34
C LYS A 190 -48.50 8.56 -26.02
N ILE A 191 -47.50 8.58 -25.14
CA ILE A 191 -47.63 8.22 -23.72
C ILE A 191 -47.98 9.51 -22.95
N PRO A 192 -49.22 9.70 -22.50
CA PRO A 192 -49.66 10.97 -21.93
C PRO A 192 -49.02 11.23 -20.56
N GLU A 193 -49.07 12.50 -20.13
CA GLU A 193 -48.62 12.91 -18.80
C GLU A 193 -49.36 12.13 -17.70
N GLY A 194 -48.65 11.77 -16.64
CA GLY A 194 -49.18 10.98 -15.52
C GLY A 194 -49.35 9.48 -15.80
N VAL A 195 -49.12 9.02 -17.03
CA VAL A 195 -49.16 7.60 -17.39
C VAL A 195 -47.76 7.00 -17.44
N THR A 196 -47.61 5.81 -16.89
CA THR A 196 -46.41 4.97 -17.02
C THR A 196 -46.71 3.77 -17.91
N LEU A 197 -45.98 3.65 -19.02
CA LEU A 197 -45.94 2.44 -19.83
C LEU A 197 -44.85 1.50 -19.30
N ILE A 198 -45.22 0.28 -18.94
CA ILE A 198 -44.31 -0.78 -18.51
C ILE A 198 -44.25 -1.81 -19.64
N VAL A 199 -43.06 -2.05 -20.19
CA VAL A 199 -42.81 -3.07 -21.21
C VAL A 199 -41.95 -4.16 -20.60
N ARG A 200 -42.48 -5.38 -20.53
CA ARG A 200 -41.79 -6.52 -19.91
C ARG A 200 -40.70 -7.11 -20.83
N PRO A 201 -39.72 -7.83 -20.25
CA PRO A 201 -38.72 -8.59 -21.01
C PRO A 201 -39.31 -9.47 -22.11
N GLY A 202 -38.63 -9.56 -23.26
CA GLY A 202 -39.04 -10.39 -24.40
C GLY A 202 -40.11 -9.80 -25.33
N VAL A 203 -40.59 -8.58 -25.07
CA VAL A 203 -41.51 -7.88 -25.98
C VAL A 203 -40.78 -7.32 -27.19
N VAL A 204 -41.34 -7.53 -28.39
CA VAL A 204 -40.84 -6.96 -29.65
C VAL A 204 -41.78 -5.86 -30.12
N ILE A 205 -41.27 -4.64 -30.19
CA ILE A 205 -41.96 -3.45 -30.67
C ILE A 205 -41.54 -3.20 -32.12
N VAL A 206 -42.48 -3.40 -33.03
CA VAL A 206 -42.28 -3.28 -34.47
C VAL A 206 -42.84 -1.93 -34.93
N MET A 207 -41.96 -1.09 -35.43
CA MET A 207 -42.24 0.30 -35.77
C MET A 207 -42.47 0.43 -37.28
N SER A 208 -43.64 0.91 -37.70
CA SER A 208 -43.91 1.20 -39.11
C SER A 208 -43.02 2.31 -39.66
N PRO A 209 -42.80 2.38 -40.98
CA PRO A 209 -41.96 3.43 -41.58
C PRO A 209 -42.43 4.84 -41.19
N GLY A 210 -41.52 5.63 -40.61
CA GLY A 210 -41.82 6.98 -40.10
C GLY A 210 -42.66 7.05 -38.82
N SER A 211 -42.95 5.92 -38.15
CA SER A 211 -43.65 5.93 -36.87
C SER A 211 -42.75 6.47 -35.74
N ARG A 212 -43.39 6.99 -34.68
CA ARG A 212 -42.71 7.70 -33.58
C ARG A 212 -43.39 7.38 -32.25
N LEU A 213 -42.61 7.29 -31.18
CA LEU A 213 -43.12 7.16 -29.82
C LEU A 213 -42.91 8.48 -29.06
N ASP A 214 -44.00 9.15 -28.67
CA ASP A 214 -44.00 10.43 -27.96
C ASP A 214 -44.24 10.24 -26.47
N VAL A 215 -43.19 10.27 -25.66
CA VAL A 215 -43.27 10.11 -24.21
C VAL A 215 -43.44 11.47 -23.53
N VAL A 216 -44.63 11.76 -23.04
CA VAL A 216 -44.91 12.90 -22.14
C VAL A 216 -44.99 12.45 -20.67
N GLY A 217 -45.43 11.21 -20.44
CA GLY A 217 -45.42 10.56 -19.13
C GLY A 217 -44.09 9.86 -18.81
N GLN A 218 -44.17 8.56 -18.51
CA GLN A 218 -43.01 7.74 -18.17
C GLN A 218 -43.03 6.42 -18.94
N VAL A 219 -41.85 5.89 -19.26
CA VAL A 219 -41.70 4.53 -19.76
C VAL A 219 -40.67 3.76 -18.94
N LYS A 220 -40.96 2.48 -18.70
CA LYS A 220 -40.05 1.50 -18.10
C LYS A 220 -40.01 0.29 -19.01
N MET A 221 -38.83 -0.08 -19.49
CA MET A 221 -38.67 -1.13 -20.49
C MET A 221 -37.64 -2.16 -20.02
N GLY A 222 -38.04 -3.42 -20.03
CA GLY A 222 -37.19 -4.55 -19.66
C GLY A 222 -36.84 -4.62 -18.17
N GLU A 223 -36.00 -5.59 -17.85
CA GLU A 223 -35.44 -5.85 -16.52
C GLU A 223 -34.01 -6.38 -16.70
N GLU A 224 -33.13 -6.14 -15.73
CA GLU A 224 -31.73 -6.57 -15.77
C GLU A 224 -31.61 -8.11 -15.84
N GLY A 225 -30.72 -8.62 -16.70
CA GLY A 225 -30.44 -10.06 -16.82
C GLY A 225 -31.55 -10.91 -17.46
N ARG A 226 -32.61 -10.29 -18.01
CA ARG A 226 -33.73 -10.97 -18.69
C ARG A 226 -33.69 -10.78 -20.21
N ASP A 227 -34.62 -11.44 -20.91
CA ASP A 227 -34.78 -11.33 -22.38
C ASP A 227 -34.91 -9.88 -22.84
N PRO A 228 -34.32 -9.49 -23.99
CA PRO A 228 -34.31 -8.11 -24.43
C PRO A 228 -35.69 -7.59 -24.82
N VAL A 229 -35.91 -6.28 -24.62
CA VAL A 229 -36.98 -5.55 -25.32
C VAL A 229 -36.40 -5.04 -26.64
N LEU A 230 -37.08 -5.31 -27.76
CA LEU A 230 -36.56 -4.98 -29.09
C LEU A 230 -37.46 -3.98 -29.81
N PHE A 231 -36.93 -2.80 -30.14
CA PHE A 231 -37.46 -1.91 -31.17
C PHE A 231 -36.82 -2.24 -32.50
N THR A 232 -37.64 -2.57 -33.48
CA THR A 232 -37.21 -2.91 -34.84
C THR A 232 -38.20 -2.36 -35.87
N ALA A 233 -37.78 -2.26 -37.12
CA ALA A 233 -38.61 -1.72 -38.19
C ALA A 233 -39.54 -2.78 -38.79
N LEU A 234 -40.75 -2.36 -39.20
CA LEU A 234 -41.72 -3.20 -39.90
C LEU A 234 -41.26 -3.45 -41.34
N PRO A 235 -41.05 -4.71 -41.76
CA PRO A 235 -40.78 -5.04 -43.16
C PRO A 235 -42.02 -4.84 -44.03
N ASP A 236 -41.84 -4.41 -45.28
CA ASP A 236 -42.91 -4.40 -46.28
C ASP A 236 -43.15 -5.80 -46.89
N GLU A 237 -44.10 -5.90 -47.82
CA GLU A 237 -44.50 -7.18 -48.43
C GLU A 237 -43.36 -7.83 -49.23
N GLU A 238 -42.39 -7.04 -49.70
CA GLU A 238 -41.17 -7.50 -50.37
C GLU A 238 -40.01 -7.77 -49.41
N GLY A 239 -40.24 -7.66 -48.09
CA GLY A 239 -39.23 -7.87 -47.06
C GLY A 239 -38.22 -6.72 -46.93
N LYS A 240 -38.49 -5.55 -47.53
CA LYS A 240 -37.65 -4.36 -47.38
C LYS A 240 -38.02 -3.61 -46.12
N VAL A 241 -37.00 -3.12 -45.44
CA VAL A 241 -37.14 -2.45 -44.15
C VAL A 241 -36.82 -0.96 -44.33
N LYS A 242 -37.82 -0.09 -44.06
CA LYS A 242 -37.63 1.37 -44.05
C LYS A 242 -37.52 1.85 -42.61
N PRO A 243 -36.69 2.88 -42.33
CA PRO A 243 -36.49 3.33 -40.96
C PRO A 243 -37.75 3.96 -40.37
N TRP A 244 -37.97 3.69 -39.10
CA TRP A 244 -38.90 4.44 -38.27
C TRP A 244 -38.26 5.76 -37.84
N ASP A 245 -39.06 6.70 -37.29
CA ASP A 245 -38.57 8.03 -36.96
C ASP A 245 -37.72 8.00 -35.68
N GLN A 246 -38.35 8.17 -34.51
CA GLN A 246 -37.63 8.38 -33.25
C GLN A 246 -38.51 8.06 -32.03
N VAL A 247 -37.88 7.85 -30.87
CA VAL A 247 -38.51 7.86 -29.55
C VAL A 247 -38.20 9.21 -28.92
N VAL A 248 -39.23 10.02 -28.64
CA VAL A 248 -39.06 11.38 -28.10
C VAL A 248 -39.56 11.47 -26.68
N PHE A 249 -38.66 11.83 -25.79
CA PHE A 249 -38.93 12.22 -24.42
C PHE A 249 -39.18 13.72 -24.37
N HIS A 250 -40.44 14.10 -24.24
CA HIS A 250 -40.86 15.50 -24.12
C HIS A 250 -40.52 16.07 -22.75
N ARG A 251 -40.72 17.38 -22.59
CA ARG A 251 -40.36 18.11 -21.38
C ARG A 251 -40.88 17.45 -20.09
N GLY A 252 -39.96 17.15 -19.17
CA GLY A 252 -40.27 16.58 -17.85
C GLY A 252 -40.58 15.08 -17.82
N SER A 253 -40.55 14.40 -18.98
CA SER A 253 -40.78 12.96 -19.08
C SER A 253 -39.61 12.12 -18.55
N LYS A 254 -39.85 10.83 -18.30
CA LYS A 254 -38.83 9.90 -17.79
C LYS A 254 -38.79 8.60 -18.57
N GLY A 255 -37.58 8.12 -18.87
CA GLY A 255 -37.34 6.82 -19.50
C GLY A 255 -36.37 5.98 -18.69
N ASP A 256 -36.69 4.70 -18.51
CA ASP A 256 -35.82 3.72 -17.87
C ASP A 256 -35.77 2.46 -18.75
N PHE A 257 -34.62 2.22 -19.37
CA PHE A 257 -34.41 1.16 -20.35
C PHE A 257 -33.41 0.15 -19.80
N HIS A 258 -33.82 -1.11 -19.67
CA HIS A 258 -32.97 -2.23 -19.26
C HIS A 258 -32.93 -3.26 -20.39
N ASN A 259 -31.73 -3.63 -20.82
CA ASN A 259 -31.48 -4.57 -21.93
C ASN A 259 -32.37 -4.29 -23.16
N THR A 260 -32.52 -3.01 -23.52
CA THR A 260 -33.38 -2.60 -24.65
C THR A 260 -32.55 -2.39 -25.91
N TRP A 261 -33.04 -2.88 -27.04
CA TRP A 261 -32.37 -2.78 -28.33
C TRP A 261 -33.16 -1.91 -29.30
N LEU A 262 -32.50 -0.95 -29.92
CA LEU A 262 -33.10 -0.05 -30.92
C LEU A 262 -32.36 -0.21 -32.23
N THR A 263 -33.07 -0.72 -33.23
CA THR A 263 -32.51 -1.01 -34.55
C THR A 263 -33.30 -0.32 -35.66
N HIS A 264 -32.59 0.10 -36.70
CA HIS A 264 -33.17 0.66 -37.93
C HIS A 264 -34.06 1.90 -37.74
N GLY A 265 -33.76 2.74 -36.74
CA GLY A 265 -34.42 4.03 -36.49
C GLY A 265 -33.69 5.23 -37.12
N GLY A 266 -34.26 6.43 -36.99
CA GLY A 266 -33.66 7.69 -37.44
C GLY A 266 -33.99 8.07 -38.90
N SER A 267 -35.26 8.01 -39.28
CA SER A 267 -35.73 8.33 -40.64
C SER A 267 -35.49 9.79 -41.08
N THR A 268 -34.93 9.99 -42.28
CA THR A 268 -34.53 11.29 -42.88
C THR A 268 -35.68 12.24 -43.26
N LYS A 269 -36.94 11.97 -42.85
CA LYS A 269 -38.13 12.70 -43.32
C LYS A 269 -38.73 13.72 -42.35
N SER A 270 -38.07 14.10 -41.25
CA SER A 270 -38.58 15.19 -40.40
C SER A 270 -38.21 16.56 -40.99
N PRO A 271 -39.17 17.34 -41.54
CA PRO A 271 -38.88 18.61 -42.16
C PRO A 271 -39.20 19.72 -41.16
N ASN A 272 -38.41 19.91 -40.10
CA ASN A 272 -38.39 21.17 -39.33
C ASN A 272 -37.31 21.21 -38.24
N VAL A 273 -36.69 22.40 -38.14
CA VAL A 273 -35.70 22.90 -37.16
C VAL A 273 -34.23 22.56 -37.47
N GLY A 274 -33.65 23.35 -38.39
CA GLY A 274 -32.23 23.72 -38.37
C GLY A 274 -31.21 22.64 -38.74
N SER A 275 -31.00 22.45 -40.06
CA SER A 275 -29.71 22.06 -40.67
C SER A 275 -28.96 20.88 -40.04
N LEU A 276 -29.62 19.76 -39.74
CA LEU A 276 -28.95 18.49 -39.46
C LEU A 276 -29.62 17.38 -40.26
N ASP A 277 -28.84 16.71 -41.11
CA ASP A 277 -29.33 15.80 -42.16
C ASP A 277 -29.88 14.45 -41.63
N THR A 278 -29.87 14.21 -40.31
CA THR A 278 -30.39 12.97 -39.70
C THR A 278 -31.16 13.23 -38.40
N THR A 279 -32.29 12.55 -38.24
CA THR A 279 -33.07 12.48 -37.00
C THR A 279 -32.43 11.51 -36.01
N PRO A 280 -32.44 11.80 -34.70
CA PRO A 280 -31.92 10.88 -33.70
C PRO A 280 -32.92 9.75 -33.43
N VAL A 281 -32.44 8.55 -33.13
CA VAL A 281 -33.28 7.39 -32.74
C VAL A 281 -33.93 7.66 -31.38
N LEU A 282 -33.16 8.23 -30.44
CA LEU A 282 -33.62 8.64 -29.13
C LEU A 282 -33.42 10.16 -28.97
N HIS A 283 -34.52 10.90 -28.81
CA HIS A 283 -34.50 12.35 -28.61
C HIS A 283 -34.99 12.70 -27.19
N VAL A 284 -34.11 13.27 -26.38
CA VAL A 284 -34.39 13.68 -25.00
C VAL A 284 -34.45 15.20 -24.93
N GLN A 285 -35.64 15.75 -24.71
CA GLN A 285 -35.87 17.19 -24.67
C GLN A 285 -35.71 17.77 -23.26
N LYS A 286 -35.86 19.11 -23.18
CA LYS A 286 -35.65 19.92 -21.98
C LYS A 286 -36.26 19.32 -20.70
N ASN A 287 -35.49 19.20 -19.64
CA ASN A 287 -35.87 18.66 -18.32
C ASN A 287 -36.37 17.20 -18.33
N ALA A 288 -36.25 16.46 -19.43
CA ALA A 288 -36.48 15.02 -19.42
C ALA A 288 -35.27 14.27 -18.86
N ALA A 289 -35.50 13.05 -18.38
CA ALA A 289 -34.43 12.19 -17.86
C ALA A 289 -34.55 10.79 -18.44
N VAL A 290 -33.45 10.27 -19.01
CA VAL A 290 -33.40 8.92 -19.56
C VAL A 290 -32.22 8.15 -19.00
N THR A 291 -32.48 6.94 -18.51
CA THR A 291 -31.47 5.96 -18.10
C THR A 291 -31.51 4.77 -19.04
N PHE A 292 -30.34 4.35 -19.54
CA PHE A 292 -30.16 3.20 -20.40
C PHE A 292 -29.14 2.26 -19.76
N ASN A 293 -29.55 1.05 -19.41
CA ASN A 293 -28.72 0.06 -18.73
C ASN A 293 -28.72 -1.26 -19.51
N GLY A 294 -27.59 -1.55 -20.16
CA GLY A 294 -27.48 -2.68 -21.09
C GLY A 294 -28.27 -2.49 -22.38
N GLY A 295 -28.18 -3.46 -23.28
CA GLY A 295 -28.80 -3.38 -24.61
C GLY A 295 -27.95 -2.61 -25.63
N GLY A 296 -28.59 -2.00 -26.62
CA GLY A 296 -27.86 -1.25 -27.64
C GLY A 296 -28.68 -0.49 -28.67
N LEU A 297 -28.03 0.48 -29.30
CA LEU A 297 -28.53 1.22 -30.46
C LEU A 297 -27.64 0.87 -31.64
N ILE A 298 -28.11 -0.03 -32.51
CA ILE A 298 -27.28 -0.57 -33.59
C ILE A 298 -27.96 -0.50 -34.95
N ASP A 299 -27.18 -0.33 -36.01
CA ASP A 299 -27.65 -0.27 -37.41
C ASP A 299 -28.79 0.74 -37.60
N ASN A 300 -28.59 1.94 -37.07
CA ASN A 300 -29.55 3.03 -37.19
C ASN A 300 -29.13 3.99 -38.31
N VAL A 301 -30.10 4.41 -39.13
CA VAL A 301 -29.88 5.36 -40.22
C VAL A 301 -29.59 6.76 -39.68
N GLY A 302 -30.11 7.06 -38.49
CA GLY A 302 -29.88 8.31 -37.80
C GLY A 302 -28.79 8.26 -36.74
N GLU A 303 -28.67 9.38 -36.04
CA GLU A 303 -27.86 9.53 -34.83
C GLU A 303 -28.47 8.68 -33.70
N ALA A 304 -27.67 8.02 -32.86
CA ALA A 304 -28.25 7.14 -31.83
C ALA A 304 -29.02 7.94 -30.77
N ILE A 305 -28.40 8.98 -30.20
CA ILE A 305 -28.99 9.74 -29.08
C ILE A 305 -28.79 11.25 -29.27
N ARG A 306 -29.84 12.04 -29.07
CA ARG A 306 -29.77 13.50 -28.96
C ARG A 306 -30.40 13.99 -27.68
N GLY A 307 -29.65 14.75 -26.89
CA GLY A 307 -30.11 15.40 -25.67
C GLY A 307 -30.11 16.92 -25.80
N GLU A 308 -31.19 17.57 -25.34
CA GLU A 308 -31.32 19.03 -25.29
C GLU A 308 -31.78 19.48 -23.91
N VAL A 309 -30.92 20.14 -23.13
CA VAL A 309 -31.24 20.65 -21.79
C VAL A 309 -31.78 19.54 -20.85
N CYS A 310 -31.11 18.40 -20.79
CA CYS A 310 -31.64 17.19 -20.15
C CYS A 310 -30.58 16.38 -19.38
N ASN A 311 -31.01 15.28 -18.73
CA ASN A 311 -30.13 14.33 -18.07
C ASN A 311 -30.18 12.98 -18.78
N ILE A 312 -29.03 12.45 -19.18
CA ILE A 312 -28.92 11.13 -19.83
C ILE A 312 -27.89 10.28 -19.09
N VAL A 313 -28.26 9.06 -18.73
CA VAL A 313 -27.36 8.06 -18.14
C VAL A 313 -27.33 6.84 -19.04
N ILE A 314 -26.13 6.39 -19.43
CA ILE A 314 -25.92 5.23 -20.32
C ILE A 314 -24.91 4.31 -19.65
N GLN A 315 -25.27 3.05 -19.44
CA GLN A 315 -24.43 2.07 -18.79
C GLN A 315 -24.45 0.75 -19.55
N GLY A 316 -23.29 0.10 -19.73
CA GLY A 316 -23.22 -1.26 -20.30
C GLY A 316 -23.78 -1.41 -21.72
N THR A 317 -23.90 -0.31 -22.47
CA THR A 317 -24.65 -0.21 -23.73
C THR A 317 -23.72 -0.25 -24.95
N VAL A 318 -24.17 -0.89 -26.02
CA VAL A 318 -23.47 -0.90 -27.32
C VAL A 318 -24.12 0.10 -28.26
N ILE A 319 -23.34 1.01 -28.84
CA ILE A 319 -23.77 1.93 -29.90
C ILE A 319 -22.92 1.63 -31.12
N ALA A 320 -23.51 1.09 -32.19
CA ALA A 320 -22.72 0.64 -33.33
C ALA A 320 -23.39 0.86 -34.69
N ARG A 321 -22.60 1.20 -35.70
CA ARG A 321 -23.09 1.37 -37.09
C ARG A 321 -24.27 2.35 -37.20
N CYS A 322 -24.20 3.43 -36.43
CA CYS A 322 -25.12 4.56 -36.52
C CYS A 322 -24.52 5.66 -37.40
N ALA A 323 -25.36 6.54 -37.96
CA ALA A 323 -24.88 7.71 -38.70
C ALA A 323 -24.09 8.68 -37.80
N GLY A 324 -24.40 8.71 -36.50
CA GLY A 324 -23.66 9.36 -35.42
C GLY A 324 -23.93 8.64 -34.10
N GLY A 325 -22.99 8.64 -33.15
CA GLY A 325 -23.23 7.98 -31.87
C GLY A 325 -24.08 8.83 -30.93
N GLY A 326 -23.91 10.15 -30.92
CA GLY A 326 -24.86 11.06 -30.29
C GLY A 326 -24.39 12.49 -30.06
N SER A 327 -25.31 13.33 -29.61
CA SER A 327 -25.07 14.74 -29.30
C SER A 327 -25.82 15.18 -28.06
N ALA A 328 -25.15 15.97 -27.24
CA ALA A 328 -25.68 16.52 -26.00
C ALA A 328 -25.54 18.04 -26.03
N ARG A 329 -26.65 18.75 -26.18
CA ARG A 329 -26.71 20.21 -26.18
C ARG A 329 -27.28 20.68 -24.86
N GLU A 330 -26.47 21.39 -24.08
CA GLU A 330 -26.87 21.88 -22.76
C GLU A 330 -27.33 20.76 -21.80
N ALA A 331 -26.90 19.52 -22.05
CA ALA A 331 -27.32 18.33 -21.33
C ALA A 331 -26.18 17.74 -20.51
N VAL A 332 -26.52 17.15 -19.36
CA VAL A 332 -25.59 16.39 -18.53
C VAL A 332 -25.70 14.92 -18.91
N VAL A 333 -24.59 14.36 -19.37
CA VAL A 333 -24.52 12.95 -19.79
C VAL A 333 -23.52 12.19 -18.95
N LYS A 334 -23.94 11.04 -18.43
CA LYS A 334 -23.08 10.09 -17.73
C LYS A 334 -23.03 8.80 -18.52
N MET A 335 -21.84 8.38 -18.92
CA MET A 335 -21.59 7.15 -19.65
C MET A 335 -20.63 6.26 -18.87
N ASP A 336 -21.00 5.01 -18.65
CA ASP A 336 -20.13 4.04 -17.98
C ASP A 336 -20.16 2.68 -18.69
N ASN A 337 -18.99 2.10 -18.94
CA ASN A 337 -18.88 0.78 -19.59
C ASN A 337 -19.63 0.71 -20.93
N ILE A 338 -19.51 1.74 -21.78
CA ILE A 338 -20.15 1.76 -23.09
C ILE A 338 -19.17 1.39 -24.20
N HIS A 339 -19.71 0.83 -25.29
CA HIS A 339 -18.95 0.46 -26.48
C HIS A 339 -19.53 1.19 -27.68
N VAL A 340 -18.82 2.20 -28.17
CA VAL A 340 -19.19 3.01 -29.33
C VAL A 340 -18.30 2.61 -30.51
N THR A 341 -18.85 1.91 -31.49
CA THR A 341 -18.05 1.31 -32.56
C THR A 341 -18.61 1.53 -33.96
N GLU A 342 -17.73 1.61 -34.95
CA GLU A 342 -18.13 1.65 -36.37
C GLU A 342 -19.07 2.83 -36.70
N ILE A 343 -18.83 4.01 -36.12
CA ILE A 343 -19.67 5.18 -36.32
C ILE A 343 -19.32 5.88 -37.62
N SER A 344 -20.31 6.12 -38.47
CA SER A 344 -20.19 6.90 -39.71
C SER A 344 -18.95 6.54 -40.56
N LEU A 345 -18.93 5.32 -41.12
CA LEU A 345 -17.80 4.82 -41.91
C LEU A 345 -17.62 5.51 -43.28
N ASP A 346 -18.50 6.47 -43.66
CA ASP A 346 -18.36 7.22 -44.90
C ASP A 346 -17.28 8.31 -44.75
N GLN A 347 -16.11 8.05 -45.32
CA GLN A 347 -14.91 8.88 -45.21
C GLN A 347 -14.98 10.20 -46.00
N ARG A 348 -16.06 10.46 -46.76
CA ARG A 348 -16.13 11.59 -47.71
C ARG A 348 -16.61 12.92 -47.12
N ILE A 349 -17.02 12.99 -45.85
CA ILE A 349 -17.65 14.19 -45.26
C ILE A 349 -16.89 14.60 -44.00
N MET A 350 -16.07 15.67 -44.09
CA MET A 350 -15.05 16.00 -43.07
C MET A 350 -15.46 17.02 -41.99
N ALA A 351 -16.64 17.64 -42.07
CA ALA A 351 -17.00 18.78 -41.20
C ALA A 351 -18.31 18.61 -40.40
N ASP A 352 -19.02 17.50 -40.56
CA ASP A 352 -20.34 17.30 -39.97
C ASP A 352 -20.24 16.56 -38.62
N PHE A 353 -20.62 17.24 -37.53
CA PHE A 353 -20.60 16.68 -36.18
C PHE A 353 -21.65 15.58 -35.96
N THR A 354 -22.64 15.46 -36.84
CA THR A 354 -23.57 14.31 -36.84
C THR A 354 -22.86 13.01 -37.20
N LYS A 355 -21.60 13.07 -37.65
CA LYS A 355 -20.74 11.93 -37.98
C LYS A 355 -19.70 11.63 -36.90
N ASP A 356 -19.69 12.37 -35.80
CA ASP A 356 -18.83 12.10 -34.65
C ASP A 356 -19.40 10.95 -33.82
N ALA A 357 -18.54 10.25 -33.09
CA ALA A 357 -19.01 9.24 -32.16
C ALA A 357 -19.83 9.88 -31.03
N PHE A 358 -19.32 10.89 -30.32
CA PHE A 358 -20.16 11.72 -29.46
C PHE A 358 -19.73 13.18 -29.43
N SER A 359 -20.73 14.07 -29.50
CA SER A 359 -20.54 15.52 -29.42
C SER A 359 -21.21 16.13 -28.20
N PHE A 360 -20.47 16.91 -27.41
CA PHE A 360 -20.94 17.62 -26.23
C PHE A 360 -20.88 19.13 -26.47
N PHE A 361 -22.02 19.81 -26.38
CA PHE A 361 -22.17 21.25 -26.60
C PHE A 361 -22.79 21.89 -25.37
N SER A 362 -22.32 23.08 -25.01
CA SER A 362 -22.66 23.70 -23.74
C SER A 362 -23.42 25.01 -23.91
N PRO A 363 -24.23 25.44 -22.92
CA PRO A 363 -24.96 26.69 -23.00
C PRO A 363 -24.01 27.88 -22.91
N ARG A 364 -24.40 29.03 -23.47
CA ARG A 364 -23.73 30.32 -23.24
C ARG A 364 -23.78 30.81 -21.78
N THR A 365 -24.52 30.14 -20.90
CA THR A 365 -24.67 30.47 -19.48
C THR A 365 -24.69 29.21 -18.63
N ILE A 366 -23.59 28.92 -17.94
CA ILE A 366 -23.50 27.89 -16.89
C ILE A 366 -24.36 28.35 -15.71
N THR A 367 -25.46 27.66 -15.39
CA THR A 367 -26.33 28.00 -14.26
C THR A 367 -25.93 27.33 -12.95
N ASP A 368 -25.18 26.22 -12.99
CA ASP A 368 -24.67 25.51 -11.81
C ASP A 368 -23.28 24.88 -12.08
N PRO A 369 -22.24 25.15 -11.26
CA PRO A 369 -20.92 24.53 -11.39
C PRO A 369 -20.87 23.00 -11.20
N SER A 370 -21.92 22.38 -10.65
CA SER A 370 -21.98 20.95 -10.33
C SER A 370 -22.42 20.04 -11.48
N ASP A 371 -22.92 20.61 -12.58
CA ASP A 371 -23.39 19.88 -13.76
C ASP A 371 -22.21 19.49 -14.68
N VAL A 372 -21.60 18.33 -14.42
CA VAL A 372 -20.45 17.79 -15.18
C VAL A 372 -20.86 16.53 -15.95
N SER A 373 -20.58 16.51 -17.26
CA SER A 373 -20.72 15.30 -18.08
C SER A 373 -19.50 14.39 -17.90
N VAL A 374 -19.73 13.08 -17.75
CA VAL A 374 -18.71 12.09 -17.37
C VAL A 374 -18.77 10.89 -18.30
N ILE A 375 -17.62 10.45 -18.82
CA ILE A 375 -17.43 9.18 -19.51
C ILE A 375 -16.41 8.34 -18.73
N SER A 376 -16.76 7.11 -18.37
CA SER A 376 -15.87 6.19 -17.65
C SER A 376 -15.88 4.78 -18.23
N ASN A 377 -14.77 4.07 -18.09
CA ASN A 377 -14.65 2.62 -18.38
C ASN A 377 -15.08 2.22 -19.80
N SER A 378 -14.92 3.09 -20.78
CA SER A 378 -15.60 2.97 -22.09
C SER A 378 -14.63 2.73 -23.24
N VAL A 379 -15.17 2.26 -24.37
CA VAL A 379 -14.44 2.04 -25.62
C VAL A 379 -15.11 2.79 -26.74
N PHE A 380 -14.32 3.60 -27.45
CA PHE A 380 -14.69 4.25 -28.70
C PHE A 380 -13.75 3.74 -29.78
N ALA A 381 -14.24 2.97 -30.75
CA ALA A 381 -13.37 2.33 -31.75
C ALA A 381 -13.95 2.42 -33.16
N VAL A 382 -13.15 2.92 -34.09
CA VAL A 382 -13.46 3.01 -35.53
C VAL A 382 -14.58 3.99 -35.84
N GLY A 383 -14.22 5.11 -36.47
CA GLY A 383 -15.20 6.04 -37.00
C GLY A 383 -14.63 7.04 -38.01
N GLY A 384 -15.50 7.55 -38.89
CA GLY A 384 -15.11 8.51 -39.94
C GLY A 384 -14.89 9.95 -39.45
N GLY A 385 -15.46 10.31 -38.30
CA GLY A 385 -15.38 11.66 -37.70
C GLY A 385 -14.37 11.78 -36.55
N LEU A 386 -14.78 12.52 -35.52
CA LEU A 386 -14.10 12.61 -34.23
C LEU A 386 -14.62 11.51 -33.28
N GLY A 387 -13.75 11.01 -32.40
CA GLY A 387 -14.18 10.10 -31.33
C GLY A 387 -15.05 10.82 -30.31
N ILE A 388 -14.45 11.75 -29.59
CA ILE A 388 -15.14 12.61 -28.62
C ILE A 388 -14.91 14.07 -29.04
N ASN A 389 -16.00 14.79 -29.29
CA ASN A 389 -16.01 16.19 -29.66
C ASN A 389 -16.63 17.01 -28.52
N HIS A 390 -15.83 17.85 -27.86
CA HIS A 390 -16.26 18.66 -26.73
C HIS A 390 -16.21 20.16 -27.06
N LYS A 391 -17.29 20.86 -26.70
CA LYS A 391 -17.49 22.31 -26.83
C LYS A 391 -18.17 22.91 -25.59
N GLY A 392 -17.38 23.54 -24.71
CA GLY A 392 -17.85 24.54 -23.73
C GLY A 392 -18.05 24.14 -22.26
N SER A 393 -18.34 22.88 -21.89
CA SER A 393 -18.77 22.52 -20.51
C SER A 393 -17.64 21.92 -19.70
N ASN A 394 -17.87 21.79 -18.39
CA ASN A 394 -17.04 20.91 -17.58
C ASN A 394 -17.26 19.45 -18.01
N PHE A 395 -16.17 18.78 -18.35
CA PHE A 395 -16.22 17.45 -18.96
C PHE A 395 -15.10 16.57 -18.42
N ILE A 396 -15.45 15.35 -18.01
CA ILE A 396 -14.50 14.37 -17.48
C ILE A 396 -14.56 13.10 -18.32
N VAL A 397 -13.42 12.65 -18.81
CA VAL A 397 -13.27 11.34 -19.44
C VAL A 397 -12.19 10.58 -18.69
N GLN A 398 -12.53 9.37 -18.22
CA GLN A 398 -11.61 8.56 -17.44
C GLN A 398 -11.62 7.09 -17.86
N SER A 399 -10.47 6.43 -17.76
CA SER A 399 -10.33 4.98 -18.01
C SER A 399 -11.02 4.57 -19.33
N THR A 400 -10.72 5.27 -20.40
CA THR A 400 -11.42 5.14 -21.69
C THR A 400 -10.43 4.98 -22.82
N ILE A 401 -10.75 4.08 -23.75
CA ILE A 401 -9.97 3.86 -24.97
C ILE A 401 -10.66 4.54 -26.14
N VAL A 402 -9.91 5.32 -26.91
CA VAL A 402 -10.39 5.93 -28.15
C VAL A 402 -9.42 5.61 -29.27
N GLU A 403 -9.89 4.92 -30.31
CA GLU A 403 -9.02 4.48 -31.40
C GLU A 403 -9.62 4.48 -32.80
N ASN A 404 -8.75 4.65 -33.81
CA ASN A 404 -9.09 4.56 -35.24
C ASN A 404 -10.16 5.56 -35.70
N PHE A 405 -10.10 6.79 -35.19
CA PHE A 405 -10.92 7.90 -35.69
C PHE A 405 -10.13 8.73 -36.71
N HIS A 406 -10.73 8.93 -37.88
CA HIS A 406 -10.03 9.52 -39.02
C HIS A 406 -9.55 10.96 -38.78
N ARG A 407 -10.19 11.74 -37.90
CA ARG A 407 -9.82 13.14 -37.60
C ARG A 407 -9.05 13.31 -36.31
N ALA A 408 -9.66 12.97 -35.18
CA ALA A 408 -9.02 13.00 -33.88
C ALA A 408 -9.71 12.04 -32.92
N CYS A 409 -8.97 11.47 -31.97
CA CYS A 409 -9.57 10.68 -30.92
C CYS A 409 -10.40 11.61 -30.01
N VAL A 410 -9.80 12.69 -29.51
CA VAL A 410 -10.49 13.71 -28.69
C VAL A 410 -10.22 15.11 -29.24
N LEU A 411 -11.28 15.90 -29.41
CA LEU A 411 -11.22 17.33 -29.71
C LEU A 411 -11.90 18.11 -28.59
N THR A 412 -11.21 19.11 -28.05
CA THR A 412 -11.77 20.08 -27.10
C THR A 412 -11.67 21.48 -27.71
N SER A 413 -12.75 22.25 -27.68
CA SER A 413 -12.79 23.66 -28.15
C SER A 413 -13.76 24.48 -27.30
N ASP A 414 -13.76 25.82 -27.45
CA ASP A 414 -14.70 26.80 -26.85
C ASP A 414 -14.18 27.64 -25.65
N GLU A 415 -14.94 28.64 -25.23
CA GLU A 415 -14.61 29.58 -24.15
C GLU A 415 -15.10 29.09 -22.77
N LYS A 416 -14.25 29.18 -21.73
CA LYS A 416 -14.60 28.96 -20.30
C LYS A 416 -14.96 27.53 -19.88
N SER A 417 -14.31 26.50 -20.43
CA SER A 417 -14.52 25.10 -20.07
C SER A 417 -13.34 24.48 -19.30
N LYS A 418 -13.61 23.57 -18.34
CA LYS A 418 -12.59 22.69 -17.74
C LYS A 418 -12.78 21.26 -18.24
N VAL A 419 -11.77 20.71 -18.92
CA VAL A 419 -11.79 19.33 -19.42
C VAL A 419 -10.72 18.52 -18.71
N THR A 420 -11.10 17.38 -18.14
CA THR A 420 -10.16 16.46 -17.50
C THR A 420 -10.21 15.10 -18.20
N LEU A 421 -9.08 14.68 -18.75
CA LEU A 421 -8.87 13.40 -19.42
C LEU A 421 -7.88 12.60 -18.59
N LYS A 422 -8.29 11.44 -18.06
CA LYS A 422 -7.45 10.64 -17.15
C LYS A 422 -7.44 9.17 -17.55
N ASN A 423 -6.31 8.49 -17.41
CA ASN A 423 -6.23 7.05 -17.69
C ASN A 423 -6.71 6.70 -19.12
N MET A 424 -6.33 7.52 -20.11
CA MET A 424 -6.78 7.38 -21.50
C MET A 424 -5.80 6.57 -22.33
N ILE A 425 -6.31 5.84 -23.31
CA ILE A 425 -5.52 5.34 -24.45
C ILE A 425 -6.06 5.98 -25.72
N LEU A 426 -5.24 6.82 -26.37
CA LEU A 426 -5.58 7.51 -27.61
C LEU A 426 -4.65 7.00 -28.73
N ARG A 427 -5.20 6.28 -29.71
CA ARG A 427 -4.35 5.66 -30.73
C ARG A 427 -4.93 5.55 -32.13
N ASN A 428 -4.04 5.43 -33.12
CA ASN A 428 -4.40 5.21 -34.52
C ASN A 428 -5.36 6.28 -35.08
N CYS A 429 -5.36 7.49 -34.51
CA CYS A 429 -6.12 8.62 -35.00
C CYS A 429 -5.21 9.56 -35.82
N ALA A 430 -5.78 10.44 -36.65
CA ALA A 430 -4.95 11.49 -37.25
C ALA A 430 -4.36 12.42 -36.16
N ILE A 431 -5.15 12.75 -35.13
CA ILE A 431 -4.66 13.45 -33.94
C ILE A 431 -5.12 12.68 -32.69
N GLY A 432 -4.24 12.42 -31.73
CA GLY A 432 -4.62 11.80 -30.46
C GLY A 432 -5.52 12.75 -29.66
N LEU A 433 -4.94 13.81 -29.09
CA LEU A 433 -5.67 14.89 -28.43
C LEU A 433 -5.49 16.20 -29.20
N ARG A 434 -6.60 16.83 -29.61
CA ARG A 434 -6.61 18.18 -30.17
C ARG A 434 -7.27 19.16 -29.20
N VAL A 435 -6.50 20.12 -28.71
CA VAL A 435 -6.97 21.29 -27.97
C VAL A 435 -7.06 22.45 -28.96
N GLY A 436 -8.28 22.71 -29.44
CA GLY A 436 -8.57 23.77 -30.41
C GLY A 436 -8.66 25.16 -29.78
N TYR A 437 -9.31 26.09 -30.49
CA TYR A 437 -9.40 27.49 -30.08
C TYR A 437 -10.22 27.72 -28.80
N GLY A 438 -9.83 28.71 -27.99
CA GLY A 438 -10.59 29.20 -26.84
C GLY A 438 -9.78 29.53 -25.59
N LYS A 439 -10.50 29.74 -24.48
CA LYS A 439 -9.98 30.00 -23.10
C LYS A 439 -10.30 28.84 -22.17
N MET A 440 -9.97 27.63 -22.57
CA MET A 440 -10.26 26.40 -21.82
C MET A 440 -9.09 25.99 -20.94
N ASN A 441 -9.35 25.21 -19.89
CA ASN A 441 -8.33 24.51 -19.13
C ASN A 441 -8.46 23.01 -19.36
N VAL A 442 -7.52 22.39 -20.07
CA VAL A 442 -7.49 20.96 -20.37
C VAL A 442 -6.42 20.30 -19.53
N THR A 443 -6.76 19.22 -18.83
CA THR A 443 -5.82 18.36 -18.11
C THR A 443 -5.81 16.98 -18.75
N LEU A 444 -4.63 16.46 -19.12
CA LEU A 444 -4.41 15.09 -19.57
C LEU A 444 -3.49 14.36 -18.58
N GLU A 445 -4.00 13.35 -17.88
CA GLU A 445 -3.33 12.66 -16.77
C GLU A 445 -3.19 11.15 -17.02
N ASN A 446 -2.06 10.54 -16.66
CA ASN A 446 -1.83 9.07 -16.63
C ASN A 446 -2.27 8.37 -17.92
N SER A 447 -1.91 8.93 -19.08
CA SER A 447 -2.49 8.55 -20.37
C SER A 447 -1.43 8.14 -21.38
N VAL A 448 -1.83 7.33 -22.37
CA VAL A 448 -0.96 6.82 -23.44
C VAL A 448 -1.50 7.30 -24.79
N VAL A 449 -0.66 7.99 -25.56
CA VAL A 449 -1.01 8.61 -26.85
C VAL A 449 -0.08 8.09 -27.94
N VAL A 450 -0.53 7.08 -28.68
CA VAL A 450 0.38 6.29 -29.53
C VAL A 450 -0.12 6.04 -30.94
N ASN A 451 0.79 5.91 -31.91
CA ASN A 451 0.48 5.56 -33.30
C ASN A 451 -0.53 6.52 -33.97
N ASN A 452 -0.55 7.80 -33.59
CA ASN A 452 -1.34 8.82 -34.27
C ASN A 452 -0.49 9.51 -35.36
N LYS A 453 -1.05 10.36 -36.23
CA LYS A 453 -0.18 11.25 -37.02
C LYS A 453 0.47 12.30 -36.11
N VAL A 454 -0.35 13.00 -35.34
CA VAL A 454 0.09 13.89 -34.26
C VAL A 454 -0.43 13.36 -32.93
N GLY A 455 0.44 13.23 -31.92
CA GLY A 455 0.05 12.78 -30.59
C GLY A 455 -0.89 13.79 -29.92
N ILE A 456 -0.33 14.93 -29.52
CA ILE A 456 -1.07 16.04 -28.90
C ILE A 456 -0.90 17.30 -29.74
N TRP A 457 -2.00 17.97 -30.05
CA TRP A 457 -2.04 19.22 -30.80
C TRP A 457 -2.70 20.30 -29.95
N TYR A 458 -1.96 21.36 -29.61
CA TYR A 458 -2.45 22.54 -28.92
C TYR A 458 -2.47 23.77 -29.85
N GLY A 459 -3.65 24.38 -29.97
CA GLY A 459 -3.88 25.63 -30.68
C GLY A 459 -4.13 25.49 -32.18
N GLU A 460 -4.33 26.62 -32.86
CA GLU A 460 -4.62 26.71 -34.29
C GLU A 460 -3.80 27.82 -34.97
N ASP A 461 -3.56 27.64 -36.26
CA ASP A 461 -2.88 28.62 -37.10
C ASP A 461 -3.72 29.89 -37.26
N GLY A 462 -3.10 31.06 -37.09
CA GLY A 462 -3.76 32.36 -37.19
C GLY A 462 -4.75 32.71 -36.06
N VAL A 463 -4.81 31.91 -34.97
CA VAL A 463 -5.71 32.15 -33.84
C VAL A 463 -4.93 32.17 -32.51
N ASP A 464 -5.06 33.26 -31.76
CA ASP A 464 -4.48 33.38 -30.42
C ASP A 464 -5.22 32.47 -29.42
N ASN A 465 -4.51 31.47 -28.91
CA ASN A 465 -5.03 30.55 -27.91
C ASN A 465 -4.66 31.05 -26.52
N MET A 466 -5.68 31.32 -25.70
CA MET A 466 -5.55 31.80 -24.33
C MET A 466 -5.93 30.71 -23.29
N GLY A 467 -6.16 29.48 -23.74
CA GLY A 467 -6.44 28.33 -22.87
C GLY A 467 -5.15 27.69 -22.33
N THR A 468 -5.25 26.86 -21.30
CA THR A 468 -4.14 26.09 -20.74
C THR A 468 -4.29 24.60 -21.04
N LEU A 469 -3.18 23.92 -21.29
CA LEU A 469 -3.07 22.47 -21.37
C LEU A 469 -2.05 21.99 -20.35
N ASP A 470 -2.53 21.27 -19.34
CA ASP A 470 -1.71 20.63 -18.31
C ASP A 470 -1.60 19.13 -18.62
N ILE A 471 -0.40 18.65 -18.90
CA ILE A 471 -0.10 17.25 -19.20
C ILE A 471 0.67 16.64 -18.03
N HIS A 472 0.17 15.55 -17.46
CA HIS A 472 0.77 14.87 -16.32
C HIS A 472 0.88 13.36 -16.52
N ASN A 473 2.08 12.78 -16.39
CA ASN A 473 2.31 11.33 -16.50
C ASN A 473 1.80 10.74 -17.83
N VAL A 474 2.22 11.33 -18.95
CA VAL A 474 1.74 10.95 -20.28
C VAL A 474 2.88 10.42 -21.13
N LEU A 475 2.61 9.31 -21.82
CA LEU A 475 3.52 8.69 -22.76
C LEU A 475 3.02 8.90 -24.19
N ALA A 476 3.80 9.62 -25.00
CA ALA A 476 3.50 9.85 -26.41
C ALA A 476 4.59 9.24 -27.31
N MET A 477 4.27 8.21 -28.08
CA MET A 477 5.25 7.51 -28.92
C MET A 477 4.65 6.97 -30.22
N GLY A 478 5.51 6.69 -31.21
CA GLY A 478 5.08 6.13 -32.50
C GLY A 478 4.16 7.05 -33.30
N ASN A 479 4.07 8.34 -32.94
CA ASN A 479 3.25 9.30 -33.68
C ASN A 479 4.04 9.77 -34.92
N SER A 480 3.47 9.60 -36.12
CA SER A 480 4.24 9.64 -37.38
C SER A 480 4.75 11.02 -37.78
N GLU A 481 4.16 12.11 -37.29
CA GLU A 481 4.59 13.48 -37.55
C GLU A 481 5.24 14.11 -36.31
N LYS A 482 4.50 14.21 -35.19
CA LYS A 482 4.95 14.84 -33.93
C LYS A 482 4.26 14.24 -32.71
N ASN A 483 4.97 14.13 -31.58
CA ASN A 483 4.36 13.75 -30.30
C ASN A 483 3.60 14.91 -29.66
N LEU A 484 4.12 16.13 -29.76
CA LEU A 484 3.48 17.36 -29.32
C LEU A 484 3.61 18.41 -30.42
N LYS A 485 2.52 19.14 -30.69
CA LYS A 485 2.48 20.28 -31.63
C LYS A 485 1.83 21.47 -30.92
N VAL A 486 2.52 22.61 -30.87
CA VAL A 486 2.09 23.80 -30.11
C VAL A 486 2.07 25.03 -31.01
N TYR A 487 0.92 25.71 -31.06
CA TYR A 487 0.74 27.03 -31.65
C TYR A 487 0.73 28.12 -30.56
N SER A 488 1.52 29.17 -30.75
CA SER A 488 1.62 30.36 -29.89
C SER A 488 1.55 31.58 -30.78
N ASP A 489 0.75 32.59 -30.40
CA ASP A 489 0.61 33.85 -31.14
C ASP A 489 0.24 33.63 -32.63
N GLY A 490 -0.64 32.66 -32.88
CA GLY A 490 -1.09 32.28 -34.21
C GLY A 490 -0.06 31.58 -35.10
N ALA A 491 1.12 31.20 -34.59
CA ALA A 491 2.15 30.50 -35.35
C ALA A 491 2.61 29.19 -34.67
N GLU A 492 2.98 28.19 -35.46
CA GLU A 492 3.57 26.96 -34.95
C GLU A 492 4.97 27.23 -34.37
N ARG A 493 5.24 26.80 -33.14
CA ARG A 493 6.60 26.87 -32.57
C ARG A 493 7.49 25.84 -33.26
N ILE A 494 8.71 26.21 -33.65
CA ILE A 494 9.57 25.34 -34.49
C ILE A 494 10.19 24.18 -33.68
N ASN A 495 10.37 24.36 -32.36
CA ASN A 495 10.91 23.35 -31.43
C ASN A 495 9.80 22.76 -30.54
N THR A 496 8.96 21.92 -31.14
CA THR A 496 7.63 21.54 -30.60
C THR A 496 7.59 20.51 -29.47
N ASP A 497 8.71 19.93 -29.07
CA ASP A 497 8.72 19.00 -27.94
C ASP A 497 8.70 19.73 -26.59
N ARG A 498 9.00 21.04 -26.56
CA ARG A 498 8.97 21.84 -25.33
C ARG A 498 7.60 22.51 -25.18
N GLY A 499 7.05 22.50 -23.97
CA GLY A 499 5.82 23.22 -23.65
C GLY A 499 5.95 24.74 -23.75
N SER A 500 4.94 25.45 -23.25
CA SER A 500 4.84 26.91 -23.29
C SER A 500 4.15 27.42 -22.01
N ASP A 501 4.02 28.74 -21.84
CA ASP A 501 3.29 29.31 -20.69
C ASP A 501 1.85 28.77 -20.59
N ASN A 502 1.27 28.42 -21.74
CA ASN A 502 -0.05 27.84 -21.87
C ASN A 502 -0.06 26.30 -22.00
N VAL A 503 1.09 25.65 -22.11
CA VAL A 503 1.22 24.19 -22.22
C VAL A 503 2.24 23.70 -21.19
N ARG A 504 1.74 23.20 -20.06
CA ARG A 504 2.55 22.72 -18.95
C ARG A 504 2.72 21.22 -19.06
N LEU A 505 3.96 20.75 -19.08
CA LEU A 505 4.32 19.35 -19.20
C LEU A 505 4.94 18.90 -17.88
N ARG A 506 4.40 17.83 -17.30
CA ARG A 506 4.94 17.18 -16.10
C ARG A 506 5.01 15.68 -16.36
N CYS A 507 6.19 15.08 -16.34
CA CYS A 507 6.35 13.66 -16.66
C CYS A 507 5.78 13.30 -18.05
N PHE A 508 6.14 14.09 -19.07
CA PHE A 508 5.79 13.85 -20.46
C PHE A 508 6.97 13.18 -21.18
N PHE A 509 6.75 11.97 -21.69
CA PHE A 509 7.80 11.16 -22.31
C PHE A 509 7.55 11.00 -23.81
N VAL A 510 8.60 11.21 -24.60
CA VAL A 510 8.60 11.05 -26.06
C VAL A 510 9.71 10.14 -26.52
N ASN A 511 9.52 9.45 -27.65
CA ASN A 511 10.59 8.73 -28.34
C ASN A 511 11.41 9.72 -29.18
N THR A 512 12.74 9.78 -29.01
CA THR A 512 13.62 10.60 -29.85
C THR A 512 14.48 9.74 -30.78
N GLU A 513 14.40 10.00 -32.10
CA GLU A 513 15.32 9.40 -33.08
C GLU A 513 16.72 10.07 -33.08
N SER A 514 16.90 11.15 -32.30
CA SER A 514 18.04 12.07 -32.45
C SER A 514 18.44 12.70 -31.12
N THR A 515 19.36 12.09 -30.37
CA THR A 515 20.44 12.78 -29.63
C THR A 515 21.51 11.79 -29.13
N THR A 516 22.75 12.26 -29.07
CA THR A 516 23.98 11.55 -28.67
C THR A 516 24.19 11.45 -27.15
N ARG A 517 23.16 11.67 -26.33
CA ARG A 517 23.24 11.57 -24.86
C ARG A 517 22.81 10.19 -24.35
N THR A 518 23.48 9.70 -23.32
CA THR A 518 23.12 8.47 -22.60
C THR A 518 21.82 8.68 -21.82
N PRO A 519 20.76 7.88 -22.08
CA PRO A 519 19.48 8.02 -21.39
C PRO A 519 19.56 7.54 -19.94
N LYS A 520 18.86 8.22 -19.02
CA LYS A 520 18.73 7.86 -17.59
C LYS A 520 17.56 6.90 -17.29
N SER A 521 16.66 6.67 -18.23
CA SER A 521 15.45 5.87 -18.00
C SER A 521 15.40 4.67 -18.94
N ARG A 522 15.15 3.47 -18.39
CA ARG A 522 14.89 2.25 -19.16
C ARG A 522 13.40 2.02 -19.24
N PHE A 523 12.88 1.93 -20.46
CA PHE A 523 11.56 1.37 -20.71
C PHE A 523 11.68 -0.15 -20.75
N SER A 524 10.99 -0.86 -19.85
CA SER A 524 10.90 -2.32 -19.91
C SER A 524 9.44 -2.74 -19.86
N LEU A 525 8.99 -3.43 -20.90
CA LEU A 525 7.81 -4.27 -20.80
C LEU A 525 8.23 -5.55 -20.06
N PRO A 526 7.59 -5.94 -18.94
CA PRO A 526 7.95 -7.16 -18.24
C PRO A 526 7.89 -8.36 -19.20
N GLN A 527 8.97 -9.13 -19.28
CA GLN A 527 9.01 -10.37 -20.04
C GLN A 527 7.86 -11.28 -19.58
N ARG A 528 7.19 -11.94 -20.54
CA ARG A 528 6.11 -12.93 -20.31
C ARG A 528 6.45 -13.84 -19.12
N MET A 529 5.81 -13.59 -17.97
CA MET A 529 5.85 -14.54 -16.86
C MET A 529 4.87 -15.67 -17.16
N SER A 530 5.38 -16.86 -17.45
CA SER A 530 4.61 -18.03 -17.91
C SER A 530 3.64 -18.62 -16.87
N GLN A 531 3.54 -18.07 -15.65
CA GLN A 531 2.85 -18.72 -14.53
C GLN A 531 1.75 -17.91 -13.81
N LYS A 532 1.38 -16.71 -14.27
CA LYS A 532 0.19 -15.99 -13.73
C LYS A 532 -0.57 -15.27 -14.85
N PRO A 533 -1.83 -15.64 -15.14
CA PRO A 533 -2.62 -14.93 -16.14
C PRO A 533 -3.09 -13.62 -15.51
N CYS A 534 -2.71 -12.50 -16.14
CA CYS A 534 -3.16 -11.15 -15.80
C CYS A 534 -2.49 -10.41 -14.64
N ARG A 535 -1.32 -9.86 -14.93
CA ARG A 535 -1.00 -8.48 -14.53
C ARG A 535 -1.03 -7.59 -15.77
N GLN A 536 -1.65 -6.40 -15.66
CA GLN A 536 -1.50 -5.33 -16.65
C GLN A 536 0.01 -5.16 -16.94
N PRO A 537 0.46 -4.90 -18.19
CA PRO A 537 1.80 -4.35 -18.32
C PRO A 537 1.74 -2.98 -17.66
N GLN A 538 2.20 -2.97 -16.42
CA GLN A 538 2.64 -1.76 -15.80
C GLN A 538 3.74 -1.25 -16.72
N ILE A 539 3.45 -0.15 -17.39
CA ILE A 539 4.48 0.63 -18.06
C ILE A 539 5.33 1.17 -16.92
N TYR A 540 6.33 0.38 -16.53
CA TYR A 540 7.31 0.79 -15.55
C TYR A 540 8.26 1.73 -16.26
N LEU A 541 7.91 3.01 -16.22
CA LEU A 541 8.88 4.07 -16.30
C LEU A 541 9.42 4.27 -14.90
N ASP A 542 10.57 3.66 -14.63
CA ASP A 542 11.28 3.84 -13.38
C ASP A 542 11.99 5.21 -13.45
N HIS A 543 11.29 6.23 -12.96
CA HIS A 543 11.79 7.59 -12.81
C HIS A 543 11.36 8.08 -11.41
N PRO A 544 12.27 8.57 -10.56
CA PRO A 544 12.02 8.84 -9.15
C PRO A 544 10.83 9.81 -8.88
N GLU A 545 10.57 10.75 -9.79
CA GLU A 545 9.46 11.72 -9.69
C GLU A 545 8.19 11.37 -10.47
N CYS A 546 8.23 10.35 -11.33
CA CYS A 546 7.22 10.16 -12.36
C CYS A 546 6.72 8.72 -12.37
N HIS A 547 5.51 8.51 -11.87
CA HIS A 547 4.83 7.22 -11.94
C HIS A 547 3.76 7.26 -13.04
N ILE A 548 4.05 6.68 -14.20
CA ILE A 548 3.00 6.42 -15.19
C ILE A 548 2.31 5.12 -14.83
N ASN A 549 1.16 5.23 -14.15
CA ASN A 549 0.26 4.11 -13.91
C ASN A 549 -1.07 4.38 -14.63
N ALA A 550 -1.08 4.19 -15.95
CA ALA A 550 -2.29 4.30 -16.75
C ALA A 550 -3.23 3.13 -16.39
N GLU A 551 -4.16 3.36 -15.47
CA GLU A 551 -5.20 2.39 -15.11
C GLU A 551 -6.22 2.27 -16.25
N VAL A 552 -5.89 1.44 -17.23
CA VAL A 552 -6.83 1.00 -18.26
C VAL A 552 -8.04 0.34 -17.57
N PRO A 553 -9.28 0.49 -18.09
CA PRO A 553 -10.50 -0.04 -17.48
C PRO A 553 -10.34 -1.45 -16.92
N ARG A 554 -11.15 -1.80 -15.90
CA ARG A 554 -11.26 -3.15 -15.28
C ARG A 554 -11.78 -4.20 -16.28
N ALA A 555 -11.08 -4.39 -17.39
CA ALA A 555 -11.08 -5.57 -18.20
C ALA A 555 -9.72 -6.22 -17.94
N GLU A 556 -9.71 -7.32 -17.20
CA GLU A 556 -8.53 -8.14 -16.98
C GLU A 556 -7.82 -8.37 -18.33
N CYS A 557 -6.58 -7.87 -18.42
CA CYS A 557 -5.60 -8.01 -19.51
C CYS A 557 -5.95 -7.44 -20.89
N LEU A 558 -5.22 -6.39 -21.31
CA LEU A 558 -5.42 -5.67 -22.59
C LEU A 558 -4.17 -5.57 -23.50
N TRP A 559 -3.09 -6.34 -23.24
CA TRP A 559 -1.79 -6.05 -23.88
C TRP A 559 -0.96 -7.24 -24.38
N THR A 560 -1.43 -8.50 -24.29
CA THR A 560 -0.56 -9.65 -24.56
C THR A 560 -0.24 -9.91 -26.03
N ASP A 561 -0.94 -9.26 -26.96
CA ASP A 561 -0.72 -9.40 -28.41
C ASP A 561 -0.19 -8.12 -29.09
N TYR A 562 0.31 -7.17 -28.29
CA TYR A 562 1.26 -6.22 -28.84
C TYR A 562 2.53 -7.02 -29.13
N SER A 563 2.78 -7.32 -30.41
CA SER A 563 4.14 -7.24 -30.91
C SER A 563 4.36 -5.75 -31.12
N PRO A 564 4.97 -5.02 -30.17
CA PRO A 564 5.82 -3.94 -30.65
C PRO A 564 6.72 -4.63 -31.68
N GLU A 565 7.03 -4.00 -32.82
CA GLU A 565 8.43 -4.13 -33.23
C GLU A 565 9.20 -3.88 -31.94
N PRO A 566 9.85 -4.89 -31.36
CA PRO A 566 10.22 -4.86 -29.95
C PRO A 566 10.83 -3.50 -29.71
N LEU A 567 10.19 -2.67 -28.86
CA LEU A 567 10.72 -1.37 -28.43
C LEU A 567 11.91 -1.64 -27.50
N VAL A 568 12.79 -2.51 -27.96
CA VAL A 568 14.15 -2.72 -27.54
C VAL A 568 14.84 -1.49 -28.12
N ASP A 569 15.37 -0.66 -27.23
CA ASP A 569 16.10 0.58 -27.54
C ASP A 569 15.26 1.83 -27.87
N ALA A 570 13.97 1.89 -27.51
CA ALA A 570 13.23 3.15 -27.55
C ALA A 570 13.80 4.14 -26.51
N ARG A 571 14.49 5.19 -26.99
CA ARG A 571 15.09 6.22 -26.14
C ARG A 571 14.00 7.22 -25.75
N LEU A 572 13.60 7.17 -24.47
CA LEU A 572 12.67 8.13 -23.92
C LEU A 572 13.42 9.34 -23.37
N GLU A 573 13.09 10.53 -23.85
CA GLU A 573 13.58 11.79 -23.29
C GLU A 573 12.44 12.48 -22.52
N ARG A 574 12.72 12.84 -21.26
CA ARG A 574 11.87 13.77 -20.50
C ARG A 574 12.14 15.16 -21.03
N ILE A 575 11.11 15.83 -21.55
CA ILE A 575 11.29 17.21 -22.02
C ILE A 575 11.08 18.17 -20.86
N ASP A 576 12.18 18.70 -20.31
CA ASP A 576 12.10 19.72 -19.25
C ASP A 576 11.79 21.12 -19.79
N LEU A 577 10.99 21.84 -19.00
CA LEU A 577 10.34 23.09 -19.33
C LEU A 577 10.98 24.31 -18.65
N CYS A 578 11.05 25.39 -19.43
CA CYS A 578 11.28 26.79 -19.04
C CYS A 578 12.70 27.22 -18.62
N ALA A 579 13.50 27.67 -19.60
CA ALA A 579 14.79 28.34 -19.35
C ALA A 579 14.67 29.72 -18.65
N ASN A 580 13.46 30.29 -18.53
CA ASN A 580 13.24 31.70 -18.14
C ASN A 580 12.34 31.93 -16.91
N CYS A 581 11.97 30.90 -16.15
CA CYS A 581 10.93 31.00 -15.11
C CYS A 581 11.35 31.69 -13.79
N CYS A 582 12.61 32.10 -13.60
CA CYS A 582 13.05 32.72 -12.35
C CYS A 582 12.99 34.26 -12.42
N GLN A 583 11.82 34.84 -12.14
CA GLN A 583 11.70 36.21 -11.62
C GLN A 583 11.08 36.19 -10.22
N GLU A 584 11.95 36.47 -9.23
CA GLU A 584 11.68 36.93 -7.87
C GLU A 584 10.46 36.37 -7.12
N THR A 585 10.65 35.30 -6.34
CA THR A 585 10.05 35.14 -5.00
C THR A 585 10.82 34.08 -4.19
N ALA A 586 10.99 34.31 -2.88
CA ALA A 586 11.51 33.33 -1.93
C ALA A 586 10.32 32.81 -1.11
N GLN A 587 10.02 31.52 -1.21
CA GLN A 587 9.12 30.81 -0.29
C GLN A 587 9.79 29.53 0.21
N GLU A 588 9.33 29.02 1.35
CA GLU A 588 9.89 27.88 2.06
C GLU A 588 9.88 26.58 1.23
N LEU A 589 10.89 25.75 1.47
CA LEU A 589 11.12 24.47 0.81
C LEU A 589 10.12 23.39 1.25
N ALA A 590 9.53 22.68 0.28
CA ALA A 590 8.96 21.35 0.47
C ALA A 590 9.87 20.35 -0.27
N PHE A 591 10.41 19.35 0.44
CA PHE A 591 11.55 18.55 -0.01
C PHE A 591 11.12 17.23 -0.69
N GLY A 592 11.66 16.95 -1.88
CA GLY A 592 11.51 15.69 -2.63
C GLY A 592 12.03 15.80 -4.08
N SER A 593 13.00 14.94 -4.44
CA SER A 593 13.70 14.76 -5.72
C SER A 593 14.39 16.00 -6.34
N TYR A 594 15.67 15.85 -6.69
CA TYR A 594 16.59 16.96 -7.01
C TYR A 594 17.17 16.87 -8.42
N ASP A 595 16.37 16.55 -9.43
CA ASP A 595 16.88 16.42 -10.80
C ASP A 595 17.24 17.78 -11.45
N HIS A 596 16.79 18.91 -10.89
CA HIS A 596 17.12 20.25 -11.39
C HIS A 596 17.51 21.24 -10.28
N TRP A 597 18.82 21.39 -10.05
CA TRP A 597 19.36 22.43 -9.18
C TRP A 597 20.49 23.22 -9.84
N ARG A 598 20.73 24.45 -9.37
CA ARG A 598 21.91 25.25 -9.72
C ARG A 598 22.47 25.95 -8.49
N LEU A 599 23.79 25.96 -8.39
CA LEU A 599 24.51 26.80 -7.42
C LEU A 599 24.98 28.08 -8.11
N LYS A 600 24.70 29.23 -7.50
CA LYS A 600 25.28 30.52 -7.91
C LYS A 600 25.82 31.27 -6.71
N ALA A 601 26.59 32.33 -6.98
CA ALA A 601 27.13 33.22 -5.94
C ALA A 601 27.91 32.45 -4.87
N ILE A 602 28.77 31.52 -5.30
CA ILE A 602 29.63 30.73 -4.41
C ILE A 602 30.57 31.67 -3.66
N GLN A 603 30.62 31.52 -2.34
CA GLN A 603 31.34 32.36 -1.39
C GLN A 603 31.96 31.49 -0.29
N ASP A 604 32.84 32.04 0.53
CA ASP A 604 33.46 31.35 1.67
C ASP A 604 34.14 30.01 1.35
N LEU A 605 34.61 29.85 0.12
CA LEU A 605 35.29 28.64 -0.36
C LEU A 605 36.57 28.39 0.44
N LYS A 606 36.64 27.26 1.13
CA LYS A 606 37.75 26.85 1.99
C LYS A 606 37.99 25.34 1.87
N ASP A 607 39.25 24.95 2.02
CA ASP A 607 39.60 23.56 2.26
C ASP A 607 39.03 23.13 3.63
N ALA A 608 38.48 21.92 3.67
CA ALA A 608 38.02 21.28 4.90
C ALA A 608 39.09 20.30 5.37
N SER A 609 39.48 20.41 6.64
CA SER A 609 40.52 19.57 7.24
C SER A 609 39.98 18.17 7.52
N ILE A 610 40.07 17.30 6.53
CA ILE A 610 39.72 15.89 6.66
C ILE A 610 40.98 15.10 7.02
N SER A 611 41.16 14.80 8.29
CA SER A 611 42.31 14.04 8.79
C SER A 611 42.15 12.54 8.50
N THR A 612 43.07 11.92 7.78
CA THR A 612 43.16 10.46 7.62
C THR A 612 44.25 9.86 8.51
N GLU A 613 44.10 8.59 8.91
CA GLU A 613 45.18 7.89 9.59
C GLU A 613 46.41 7.80 8.66
N GLY A 614 47.56 8.29 9.11
CA GLY A 614 48.81 8.26 8.35
C GLY A 614 49.07 9.44 7.40
N SER A 615 48.14 10.38 7.22
CA SER A 615 48.43 11.61 6.48
C SER A 615 49.37 12.52 7.27
N ALA A 616 50.36 13.13 6.60
CA ALA A 616 51.17 14.18 7.20
C ALA A 616 50.25 15.29 7.76
N PRO A 617 50.55 15.86 8.94
CA PRO A 617 49.75 16.96 9.48
C PRO A 617 49.62 18.08 8.44
N GLY A 618 48.39 18.36 7.99
CA GLY A 618 48.08 19.38 6.97
C GLY A 618 47.64 18.86 5.59
N ALA A 619 47.41 17.55 5.40
CA ALA A 619 46.71 17.06 4.20
C ALA A 619 45.21 17.38 4.31
N GLU A 620 44.79 18.53 3.80
CA GLU A 620 43.38 18.95 3.78
C GLU A 620 42.73 18.40 2.51
N CYS A 621 41.75 17.51 2.69
CA CYS A 621 41.06 16.80 1.63
C CYS A 621 39.56 16.91 1.81
N GLY A 622 39.01 18.08 1.50
CA GLY A 622 37.60 18.35 1.64
C GLY A 622 37.30 19.79 1.32
N LEU A 623 36.03 20.12 1.19
CA LEU A 623 35.58 21.41 0.70
C LEU A 623 34.43 21.93 1.57
N SER A 624 34.47 23.21 1.94
CA SER A 624 33.31 23.92 2.45
C SER A 624 33.12 25.25 1.74
N PHE A 625 31.87 25.59 1.40
CA PHE A 625 31.53 26.90 0.83
C PHE A 625 30.07 27.26 1.09
N SER A 626 29.74 28.53 0.93
CA SER A 626 28.37 29.07 0.95
C SER A 626 27.90 29.31 -0.49
N ALA A 627 26.63 29.08 -0.79
CA ALA A 627 26.08 29.34 -2.13
C ALA A 627 24.58 29.66 -2.11
N ASP A 628 24.09 30.28 -3.17
CA ASP A 628 22.68 30.34 -3.49
C ASP A 628 22.28 29.04 -4.24
N PHE A 629 21.47 28.21 -3.60
CA PHE A 629 20.85 27.01 -4.18
C PHE A 629 19.53 27.37 -4.84
N TYR A 630 19.44 27.13 -6.14
CA TYR A 630 18.22 27.26 -6.92
C TYR A 630 17.69 25.86 -7.18
N GLN A 631 16.51 25.54 -6.64
CA GLN A 631 15.78 24.33 -6.99
C GLN A 631 14.70 24.68 -8.01
N TYR A 632 14.69 23.94 -9.12
CA TYR A 632 13.72 24.11 -10.18
C TYR A 632 12.69 22.97 -10.06
N SER A 633 11.43 23.31 -9.84
CA SER A 633 10.31 22.38 -10.04
C SER A 633 9.52 22.77 -11.29
N ASP A 634 8.59 21.91 -11.72
CA ASP A 634 7.74 22.11 -12.90
C ASP A 634 6.87 23.40 -12.84
N SER A 635 6.79 24.09 -11.69
CA SER A 635 5.98 25.29 -11.50
C SER A 635 6.59 26.39 -10.61
N GLN A 636 7.71 26.13 -9.94
CA GLN A 636 8.30 27.06 -8.96
C GLN A 636 9.83 26.99 -9.01
N CYS A 637 10.48 28.15 -8.84
CA CYS A 637 11.92 28.29 -8.68
C CYS A 637 12.18 28.75 -7.24
N LEU A 638 12.68 27.84 -6.39
CA LEU A 638 12.98 28.16 -4.99
C LEU A 638 14.45 28.55 -4.87
N LYS A 639 14.71 29.72 -4.28
CA LYS A 639 16.06 30.17 -3.95
C LYS A 639 16.28 30.06 -2.45
N SER A 640 17.32 29.34 -2.06
CA SER A 640 17.76 29.23 -0.66
C SER A 640 19.25 29.47 -0.56
N LYS A 641 19.68 30.12 0.52
CA LYS A 641 21.11 30.13 0.87
C LYS A 641 21.43 28.80 1.52
N ILE A 642 22.54 28.20 1.13
CA ILE A 642 23.03 26.95 1.72
C ILE A 642 24.51 27.09 2.06
N ARG A 643 24.96 26.32 3.04
CA ARG A 643 26.37 25.95 3.18
C ARG A 643 26.53 24.52 2.67
N VAL A 644 27.61 24.26 1.95
CA VAL A 644 28.00 22.96 1.43
C VAL A 644 29.25 22.52 2.19
N LYS A 645 29.31 21.24 2.56
CA LYS A 645 30.49 20.58 3.17
C LYS A 645 30.65 19.20 2.55
N SER A 646 31.83 18.89 2.01
CA SER A 646 32.15 17.55 1.48
C SER A 646 32.08 16.49 2.57
N VAL A 647 31.52 15.31 2.29
CA VAL A 647 31.48 14.24 3.28
C VAL A 647 32.70 13.34 3.17
N PHE A 648 33.28 13.01 4.31
CA PHE A 648 34.23 11.93 4.47
C PHE A 648 33.91 11.16 5.74
N SER A 649 34.20 9.86 5.73
CA SER A 649 33.97 8.97 6.86
C SER A 649 35.24 8.16 7.13
N ASN A 650 36.10 8.65 8.02
CA ASN A 650 37.04 7.77 8.71
C ASN A 650 36.53 7.49 10.13
N ILE A 651 35.98 6.29 10.29
CA ILE A 651 35.39 5.79 11.53
C ILE A 651 36.44 5.47 12.61
N SER A 652 37.73 5.35 12.27
CA SER A 652 38.78 4.99 13.25
C SER A 652 39.31 6.18 14.06
N HIS A 653 39.04 7.42 13.65
CA HIS A 653 39.68 8.60 14.22
C HIS A 653 38.71 9.54 14.95
N ASN A 654 39.02 9.87 16.20
CA ASN A 654 38.16 10.69 17.06
C ASN A 654 38.09 12.19 16.70
N GLN A 655 39.07 12.72 15.95
CA GLN A 655 39.03 14.09 15.44
C GLN A 655 38.61 14.17 13.96
N ALA A 656 38.33 13.03 13.32
CA ALA A 656 37.81 13.07 11.96
C ALA A 656 36.41 13.67 11.99
N GLU A 657 36.24 14.79 11.29
CA GLU A 657 34.93 15.38 11.02
C GLU A 657 34.22 14.45 10.03
N SER A 658 33.06 13.93 10.43
CA SER A 658 32.17 13.23 9.51
C SER A 658 30.87 14.00 9.40
N HIS A 659 30.64 14.52 8.20
CA HIS A 659 29.39 15.21 7.88
C HIS A 659 28.20 14.24 7.74
N LEU A 660 28.43 12.91 7.67
CA LEU A 660 27.36 11.92 7.86
C LEU A 660 26.82 11.95 9.29
N ARG A 661 27.66 12.24 10.29
CA ARG A 661 27.24 12.40 11.69
C ARG A 661 26.35 13.64 11.88
N GLU A 662 26.61 14.71 11.14
CA GLU A 662 25.75 15.92 11.08
C GLU A 662 24.35 15.59 10.51
N LEU A 663 24.25 14.70 9.51
CA LEU A 663 22.96 14.16 9.05
C LEU A 663 22.30 13.25 10.08
N LYS A 664 23.06 12.34 10.73
CA LYS A 664 22.53 11.49 11.83
C LYS A 664 21.94 12.34 12.95
N THR A 665 22.57 13.46 13.30
CA THR A 665 22.04 14.38 14.31
C THR A 665 20.74 15.04 13.90
N TYR A 666 20.60 15.43 12.64
CA TYR A 666 19.33 15.95 12.16
C TYR A 666 18.22 14.89 12.19
N TYR A 667 18.50 13.68 11.70
CA TYR A 667 17.54 12.57 11.74
C TYR A 667 17.16 12.19 13.17
N PHE A 668 18.12 12.18 14.08
CA PHE A 668 17.87 11.89 15.48
C PHE A 668 17.05 12.99 16.17
N ASP A 669 17.29 14.25 15.84
CA ASP A 669 16.49 15.36 16.34
C ASP A 669 15.04 15.30 15.82
N ARG A 670 14.81 14.81 14.60
CA ARG A 670 13.46 14.51 14.07
C ARG A 670 12.78 13.37 14.83
N VAL A 671 13.51 12.31 15.16
CA VAL A 671 13.01 11.21 16.00
C VAL A 671 12.64 11.72 17.39
N LEU A 672 13.49 12.55 17.98
CA LEU A 672 13.29 13.10 19.32
C LEU A 672 12.23 14.21 19.35
N GLN A 673 12.09 14.98 18.26
CA GLN A 673 11.27 16.18 18.11
C GLN A 673 11.69 17.31 19.06
N PHE A 674 12.99 17.50 19.26
CA PHE A 674 13.50 18.57 20.13
C PHE A 674 13.76 19.87 19.39
N HIS A 675 13.85 19.84 18.05
CA HIS A 675 14.11 21.00 17.19
C HIS A 675 15.44 21.70 17.56
N LEU A 676 16.44 20.90 17.93
CA LEU A 676 17.77 21.37 18.31
C LEU A 676 18.71 21.54 17.12
N THR A 677 18.43 20.90 16.00
CA THR A 677 19.27 20.93 14.81
C THR A 677 18.60 21.75 13.71
N PRO A 678 19.38 22.53 12.93
CA PRO A 678 18.85 23.15 11.73
C PRO A 678 18.45 22.07 10.71
N PRO A 679 17.53 22.37 9.79
CA PRO A 679 17.23 21.48 8.67
C PRO A 679 18.50 21.15 7.88
N SER A 680 18.84 19.87 7.81
CA SER A 680 19.98 19.33 7.08
C SER A 680 19.52 18.22 6.16
N PHE A 681 20.05 18.15 4.95
CA PHE A 681 19.83 17.04 4.01
C PHE A 681 21.13 16.72 3.30
N GLY A 682 21.31 15.47 2.87
CA GLY A 682 22.42 15.08 2.01
C GLY A 682 21.97 14.99 0.55
N LEU A 683 22.84 15.41 -0.37
CA LEU A 683 22.64 15.31 -1.82
C LEU A 683 23.97 15.01 -2.49
N MET A 684 24.01 14.06 -3.42
CA MET A 684 25.20 13.85 -4.27
C MET A 684 25.27 14.95 -5.35
N LEU A 685 26.34 15.76 -5.34
CA LEU A 685 26.52 16.78 -6.38
C LEU A 685 27.38 16.28 -7.53
N ASP A 686 26.89 16.51 -8.74
CA ASP A 686 27.71 16.55 -9.94
C ASP A 686 28.25 17.97 -10.15
N PHE A 687 29.54 18.18 -9.90
CA PHE A 687 30.20 19.48 -10.02
C PHE A 687 30.29 20.00 -11.46
N SER A 688 30.01 19.16 -12.47
CA SER A 688 29.94 19.60 -13.87
C SER A 688 28.88 20.68 -14.13
N HIS A 689 27.95 20.88 -13.18
CA HIS A 689 26.90 21.89 -13.22
C HIS A 689 27.26 23.24 -12.55
N ILE A 690 28.48 23.40 -12.01
CA ILE A 690 28.94 24.68 -11.47
C ILE A 690 29.38 25.60 -12.60
N LEU A 691 28.63 26.68 -12.83
CA LEU A 691 28.89 27.64 -13.91
C LEU A 691 29.93 28.72 -13.55
N ASP A 692 30.39 28.75 -12.30
CA ASP A 692 31.46 29.64 -11.86
C ASP A 692 32.82 28.98 -12.15
N SER A 693 33.49 29.46 -13.19
CA SER A 693 34.76 28.89 -13.66
C SER A 693 35.89 28.95 -12.62
N ASN A 694 35.86 29.93 -11.70
CA ASN A 694 36.88 30.05 -10.66
C ASN A 694 36.61 29.09 -9.51
N ALA A 695 35.34 28.94 -9.11
CA ALA A 695 34.97 27.95 -8.11
C ALA A 695 35.17 26.51 -8.61
N SER A 696 34.81 26.22 -9.87
CA SER A 696 34.99 24.90 -10.48
C SER A 696 36.44 24.43 -10.44
N ALA A 697 37.39 25.28 -10.83
CA ALA A 697 38.81 24.92 -10.84
C ALA A 697 39.38 24.61 -9.45
N PHE A 698 38.96 25.38 -8.43
CA PHE A 698 39.35 25.12 -7.04
C PHE A 698 38.74 23.81 -6.53
N ILE A 699 37.45 23.59 -6.81
CA ILE A 699 36.74 22.36 -6.41
C ILE A 699 37.40 21.13 -7.05
N ASP A 700 37.68 21.16 -8.35
CA ASP A 700 38.35 20.06 -9.06
C ASP A 700 39.74 19.77 -8.48
N GLN A 701 40.48 20.83 -8.09
CA GLN A 701 41.79 20.69 -7.45
C GLN A 701 41.69 20.05 -6.05
N THR A 702 40.79 20.54 -5.19
CA THR A 702 40.61 20.05 -3.81
C THR A 702 40.05 18.63 -3.80
N MET A 703 39.16 18.28 -4.74
CA MET A 703 38.59 16.93 -4.87
C MET A 703 39.55 15.90 -5.50
N SER A 704 40.60 16.36 -6.19
CA SER A 704 41.64 15.50 -6.79
C SER A 704 42.72 15.07 -5.78
N CYS A 705 42.51 15.31 -4.49
CA CYS A 705 43.44 14.86 -3.47
C CYS A 705 43.38 13.33 -3.39
N GLY A 706 44.52 12.64 -3.49
CA GLY A 706 44.59 11.18 -3.71
C GLY A 706 44.11 10.27 -2.57
N LEU A 707 43.13 10.70 -1.78
CA LEU A 707 42.40 9.87 -0.83
C LEU A 707 41.30 9.10 -1.55
N SER A 708 41.42 7.78 -1.55
CA SER A 708 40.32 6.89 -1.88
C SER A 708 39.71 6.34 -0.59
N ASP A 709 38.44 5.94 -0.62
CA ASP A 709 37.94 5.02 0.42
C ASP A 709 38.75 3.71 0.40
N ASN A 710 38.55 2.85 1.40
CA ASN A 710 39.22 1.54 1.49
C ASN A 710 38.94 0.63 0.27
N ASP A 711 37.96 0.98 -0.56
CA ASP A 711 37.56 0.26 -1.77
C ASP A 711 38.13 0.91 -3.06
N GLY A 712 38.95 1.97 -2.95
CA GLY A 712 39.58 2.64 -4.09
C GLY A 712 38.72 3.68 -4.80
N ASN A 713 37.55 4.04 -4.27
CA ASN A 713 36.66 5.06 -4.84
C ASN A 713 37.11 6.46 -4.44
N GLN A 714 37.08 7.41 -5.39
CA GLN A 714 37.30 8.83 -5.10
C GLN A 714 36.24 9.34 -4.13
N VAL A 715 36.61 10.29 -3.26
CA VAL A 715 35.69 10.94 -2.31
C VAL A 715 34.52 11.56 -3.09
N SER A 716 33.35 10.95 -3.04
CA SER A 716 32.12 11.56 -3.56
C SER A 716 31.74 12.72 -2.65
N THR A 717 31.52 13.91 -3.21
CA THR A 717 31.09 15.06 -2.43
C THR A 717 29.59 15.04 -2.26
N PHE A 718 29.15 15.19 -1.02
CA PHE A 718 27.75 15.32 -0.69
C PHE A 718 27.53 16.70 -0.08
N VAL A 719 26.35 17.27 -0.28
CA VAL A 719 25.97 18.55 0.32
C VAL A 719 25.23 18.29 1.60
N THR A 720 25.73 18.74 2.75
CA THR A 720 24.90 18.98 3.93
C THR A 720 24.37 20.41 3.86
N ALA A 721 23.16 20.61 3.33
CA ALA A 721 22.62 21.96 3.25
C ALA A 721 22.27 22.48 4.65
N TRP A 722 22.99 23.51 5.07
CA TRP A 722 22.78 24.20 6.33
C TRP A 722 22.09 25.54 6.07
N VAL A 723 20.91 25.80 6.65
CA VAL A 723 20.17 27.07 6.45
C VAL A 723 20.89 28.22 7.15
N PRO A 724 21.46 29.23 6.45
CA PRO A 724 22.29 30.24 7.06
C PRO A 724 21.55 31.59 7.14
N ASP A 725 21.15 31.93 8.36
CA ASP A 725 21.36 33.28 8.88
C ASP A 725 21.98 33.18 10.28
N ILE A 726 23.30 32.88 10.34
CA ILE A 726 24.05 32.85 11.62
C ILE A 726 23.96 34.19 12.36
N GLY A 727 23.60 35.27 11.66
CA GLY A 727 23.30 36.56 12.26
C GLY A 727 22.18 36.48 13.30
N MET A 728 21.30 35.49 13.25
CA MET A 728 20.25 35.24 14.25
C MET A 728 20.71 34.43 15.46
N TYR A 729 21.95 33.93 15.48
CA TYR A 729 22.44 33.04 16.52
C TYR A 729 23.64 33.63 17.26
N THR A 730 23.64 33.53 18.59
CA THR A 730 24.76 33.98 19.42
C THR A 730 25.59 32.79 19.87
N LYS A 731 26.89 32.80 19.54
CA LYS A 731 27.84 31.78 20.01
C LYS A 731 28.01 31.90 21.52
N LEU A 732 27.85 30.78 22.23
CA LEU A 732 27.98 30.74 23.69
C LEU A 732 29.33 30.19 24.15
N SER A 733 29.90 30.78 25.20
CA SER A 733 31.10 30.26 25.86
C SER A 733 30.75 29.11 26.80
N VAL A 734 31.68 28.17 26.94
CA VAL A 734 31.48 26.87 27.58
C VAL A 734 31.56 26.94 29.11
N GLN A 735 30.47 27.37 29.75
CA GLN A 735 30.17 27.14 31.19
C GLN A 735 28.68 26.81 31.35
N LEU A 736 28.27 25.60 30.94
CA LEU A 736 26.86 25.20 30.81
C LEU A 736 26.13 25.04 32.14
N ALA A 737 26.82 24.73 33.24
CA ALA A 737 26.20 24.40 34.52
C ALA A 737 25.91 25.61 35.43
N ASP A 738 26.56 26.77 35.18
CA ASP A 738 26.50 27.94 36.09
C ASP A 738 25.61 29.09 35.54
N LEU A 739 24.87 28.87 34.45
CA LEU A 739 24.09 29.89 33.76
C LEU A 739 22.57 29.65 33.90
N VAL A 740 21.79 30.73 33.77
CA VAL A 740 20.33 30.63 33.62
C VAL A 740 20.00 29.79 32.38
N HIS A 741 19.32 28.67 32.60
CA HIS A 741 18.99 27.72 31.55
C HIS A 741 17.75 28.16 30.75
N PRO A 742 17.81 28.22 29.40
CA PRO A 742 16.62 28.34 28.57
C PRO A 742 15.73 27.10 28.72
N LYS A 743 14.48 27.20 28.24
CA LYS A 743 13.46 26.15 28.40
C LYS A 743 13.90 24.81 27.79
N ASN A 744 14.73 24.83 26.74
CA ASN A 744 15.19 23.64 26.05
C ASN A 744 16.54 23.08 26.56
N PHE A 745 17.06 23.56 27.70
CA PHE A 745 18.36 23.10 28.23
C PHE A 745 18.43 21.59 28.49
N TYR A 746 17.44 21.02 29.17
CA TYR A 746 17.44 19.57 29.44
C TYR A 746 17.26 18.72 28.16
N PRO A 747 16.33 19.04 27.23
CA PRO A 747 16.32 18.44 25.89
C PRO A 747 17.69 18.50 25.20
N TYR A 748 18.38 19.63 25.31
CA TYR A 748 19.69 19.83 24.72
C TYR A 748 20.77 18.92 25.34
N VAL A 749 20.87 18.88 26.67
CA VAL A 749 21.84 18.03 27.38
C VAL A 749 21.56 16.54 27.15
N VAL A 750 20.29 16.14 27.17
CA VAL A 750 19.86 14.76 26.87
C VAL A 750 20.25 14.36 25.45
N PHE A 751 20.01 15.23 24.47
CA PHE A 751 20.44 14.97 23.09
C PHE A 751 21.94 14.70 23.04
N LEU A 752 22.76 15.62 23.57
CA LEU A 752 24.22 15.50 23.56
C LEU A 752 24.70 14.19 24.21
N TYR A 753 24.05 13.78 25.30
CA TYR A 753 24.35 12.52 25.98
C TYR A 753 24.00 11.32 25.10
N LEU A 754 22.77 11.23 24.60
CA LEU A 754 22.29 10.08 23.82
C LEU A 754 23.08 9.88 22.53
N SER A 755 23.42 10.97 21.84
CA SER A 755 24.23 10.94 20.62
C SER A 755 25.74 10.98 20.89
N ASN A 756 26.21 10.78 22.13
CA ASN A 756 27.64 10.81 22.50
C ASN A 756 28.43 11.98 21.88
N CYS A 757 27.86 13.18 21.96
CA CYS A 757 28.42 14.35 21.30
C CYS A 757 29.70 14.83 21.97
N MET A 758 30.82 14.76 21.24
CA MET A 758 32.01 15.49 21.59
C MET A 758 31.82 16.95 21.28
N LYS A 759 31.57 17.73 22.33
CA LYS A 759 31.55 19.18 22.30
C LYS A 759 32.72 19.75 21.48
N SER A 760 32.43 20.33 20.31
CA SER A 760 33.34 21.23 19.61
C SER A 760 33.14 22.66 20.16
N GLY A 761 34.21 23.46 20.20
CA GLY A 761 34.12 24.87 20.60
C GLY A 761 33.31 25.73 19.63
N HIS A 762 32.80 25.12 18.55
CA HIS A 762 32.03 25.73 17.49
C HIS A 762 30.54 25.37 17.51
N SER A 763 30.05 24.50 18.41
CA SER A 763 28.72 23.89 18.23
C SER A 763 27.56 24.49 19.01
N HIS A 764 27.82 25.47 19.89
CA HIS A 764 26.82 25.98 20.83
C HIS A 764 26.35 27.36 20.42
N PHE A 765 25.09 27.42 20.02
CA PHE A 765 24.43 28.66 19.70
C PHE A 765 23.13 28.77 20.49
N ALA A 766 22.73 30.01 20.78
CA ALA A 766 21.37 30.31 21.18
C ALA A 766 20.69 31.16 20.11
N SER A 767 19.42 30.85 19.83
CA SER A 767 18.53 31.74 19.09
C SER A 767 18.51 33.12 19.75
N LYS A 768 18.71 34.19 18.97
CA LYS A 768 18.60 35.56 19.49
C LYS A 768 17.17 35.90 19.93
N ASP A 769 16.17 35.27 19.33
CA ASP A 769 14.76 35.57 19.58
C ASP A 769 14.20 34.79 20.76
N THR A 770 14.50 33.48 20.82
CA THR A 770 13.93 32.59 21.85
C THR A 770 14.90 32.24 22.98
N PHE A 771 16.20 32.52 22.79
CA PHE A 771 17.28 32.09 23.67
C PHE A 771 17.44 30.57 23.80
N ASP A 772 16.74 29.79 22.96
CA ASP A 772 16.85 28.33 22.94
C ASP A 772 18.20 27.88 22.36
N TYR A 773 18.78 26.84 22.96
CA TYR A 773 20.00 26.21 22.48
C TYR A 773 19.79 25.49 21.14
N ILE A 774 20.74 25.65 20.23
CA ILE A 774 20.76 25.00 18.91
C ILE A 774 22.13 24.38 18.69
N LEU A 775 22.14 23.18 18.10
CA LEU A 775 23.29 22.42 17.65
C LEU A 775 23.62 22.80 16.21
N ILE A 776 24.79 23.39 16.03
CA ILE A 776 25.38 23.68 14.71
C ILE A 776 26.74 22.99 14.70
N ASP A 777 27.25 22.54 13.56
CA ASP A 777 28.61 21.95 13.49
C ASP A 777 28.76 20.75 14.46
N ASN A 778 27.86 19.79 14.31
CA ASN A 778 27.68 18.61 15.15
C ASN A 778 28.21 17.32 14.49
N ASP A 779 29.17 17.47 13.59
CA ASP A 779 29.97 16.42 12.94
C ASP A 779 30.84 15.58 13.91
N ARG A 780 30.86 15.94 15.19
CA ARG A 780 31.51 15.20 16.29
C ARG A 780 30.51 14.54 17.27
N CYS A 781 29.26 14.43 16.86
CA CYS A 781 28.26 13.57 17.50
C CYS A 781 28.28 12.17 16.90
N PHE A 782 27.59 11.23 17.52
CA PHE A 782 27.55 9.84 17.08
C PHE A 782 28.96 9.29 16.90
N VAL A 783 29.78 9.43 17.94
CA VAL A 783 31.07 8.75 17.99
C VAL A 783 30.92 7.48 18.80
N PRO A 784 31.24 6.30 18.24
CA PRO A 784 31.08 5.06 18.97
C PRO A 784 31.99 4.97 20.19
N GLU A 785 31.61 4.18 21.19
CA GLU A 785 32.40 4.02 22.41
C GLU A 785 33.78 3.40 22.15
N ARG A 786 33.93 2.60 21.08
CA ARG A 786 35.22 2.04 20.70
C ARG A 786 36.25 3.09 20.29
N VAL A 787 35.80 4.07 19.52
CA VAL A 787 36.62 5.23 19.11
C VAL A 787 36.95 6.09 20.33
N ALA A 788 36.03 6.15 21.30
CA ALA A 788 36.23 6.86 22.56
C ALA A 788 37.27 6.22 23.49
N ALA A 789 37.36 4.89 23.48
CA ALA A 789 38.24 4.16 24.40
C ALA A 789 39.73 4.26 24.01
N LEU A 790 40.05 4.21 22.71
CA LEU A 790 41.41 3.91 22.25
C LEU A 790 42.38 5.10 22.25
N ASN A 791 41.95 6.36 22.09
CA ASN A 791 42.92 7.46 21.87
C ASN A 791 42.41 8.90 22.17
N PHE A 792 41.54 9.12 23.14
CA PHE A 792 41.11 10.49 23.46
C PHE A 792 42.20 11.34 24.11
N THR A 793 42.34 12.58 23.65
CA THR A 793 43.03 13.61 24.44
C THR A 793 42.28 13.84 25.75
N LEU A 794 43.02 14.14 26.83
CA LEU A 794 42.46 14.38 28.17
C LEU A 794 41.32 15.42 28.15
N HIS A 795 41.36 16.38 27.22
CA HIS A 795 40.34 17.40 27.05
C HIS A 795 38.97 16.80 26.68
N TYR A 796 38.90 15.86 25.74
CA TYR A 796 37.62 15.30 25.28
C TYR A 796 36.98 14.41 26.35
N ARG A 797 37.76 13.57 27.04
CA ARG A 797 37.28 12.78 28.19
C ARG A 797 36.66 13.66 29.26
N LYS A 798 37.35 14.75 29.65
CA LYS A 798 36.80 15.72 30.62
C LYS A 798 35.47 16.33 30.17
N ARG A 799 35.27 16.58 28.88
CA ARG A 799 34.02 17.16 28.36
C ARG A 799 32.84 16.19 28.43
N LEU A 800 33.04 14.93 28.03
CA LEU A 800 32.00 13.90 28.14
C LEU A 800 31.65 13.63 29.61
N LEU A 801 32.65 13.60 30.50
CA LEU A 801 32.42 13.49 31.95
C LEU A 801 31.58 14.65 32.47
N VAL A 802 31.89 15.90 32.09
CA VAL A 802 31.08 17.05 32.51
C VAL A 802 29.62 16.96 32.04
N LEU A 803 29.34 16.45 30.83
CA LEU A 803 27.96 16.25 30.37
C LEU A 803 27.24 15.21 31.23
N THR A 804 27.89 14.08 31.47
CA THR A 804 27.39 13.00 32.33
C THR A 804 27.16 13.50 33.76
N ASP A 805 28.12 14.21 34.36
CA ASP A 805 28.02 14.79 35.70
C ASP A 805 26.92 15.85 35.78
N THR A 806 26.72 16.63 34.73
CA THR A 806 25.65 17.64 34.66
C THR A 806 24.28 16.97 34.61
N LEU A 807 24.09 15.96 33.76
CA LEU A 807 22.80 15.28 33.56
C LEU A 807 22.44 14.40 34.76
N PHE A 808 23.41 13.69 35.33
CA PHE A 808 23.21 12.73 36.42
C PHE A 808 23.52 13.29 37.81
N SER A 809 23.63 14.61 37.95
CA SER A 809 23.60 15.24 39.27
C SER A 809 22.29 14.86 39.98
N THR A 810 22.30 14.85 41.32
CA THR A 810 21.20 14.31 42.14
C THR A 810 19.85 14.98 41.88
N THR A 811 19.82 16.20 41.33
CA THR A 811 18.59 16.93 41.02
C THR A 811 18.31 17.06 39.52
N HIS A 812 19.35 17.19 38.67
CA HIS A 812 19.15 17.55 37.26
C HIS A 812 18.50 16.46 36.42
N VAL A 813 18.70 15.18 36.75
CA VAL A 813 18.03 14.09 36.03
C VAL A 813 16.51 14.18 36.19
N CYS A 814 16.02 14.71 37.32
CA CYS A 814 14.60 14.89 37.59
C CYS A 814 13.99 16.13 36.94
N ASP A 815 14.83 17.04 36.42
CA ASP A 815 14.37 18.21 35.67
C ASP A 815 14.21 17.91 34.15
N VAL A 816 14.58 16.70 33.71
CA VAL A 816 14.29 16.25 32.35
C VAL A 816 12.76 16.20 32.16
N PRO A 817 12.21 16.80 31.08
CA PRO A 817 10.76 16.86 30.86
C PRO A 817 10.08 15.50 30.95
N ALA A 818 8.98 15.42 31.71
CA ALA A 818 8.29 14.17 31.99
C ALA A 818 7.71 13.49 30.74
N ASP A 819 7.28 14.27 29.74
CA ASP A 819 6.83 13.79 28.44
C ASP A 819 7.95 13.07 27.68
N MET A 820 9.17 13.61 27.73
CA MET A 820 10.37 12.98 27.15
C MET A 820 10.72 11.68 27.86
N ILE A 821 10.72 11.68 29.19
CA ILE A 821 10.96 10.47 29.99
C ILE A 821 9.89 9.40 29.70
N ASN A 822 8.62 9.78 29.60
CA ASN A 822 7.54 8.85 29.24
C ASN A 822 7.70 8.29 27.83
N LYS A 823 8.09 9.13 26.85
CA LYS A 823 8.44 8.69 25.49
C LYS A 823 9.57 7.67 25.52
N PHE A 824 10.63 7.92 26.30
CA PHE A 824 11.75 7.00 26.45
C PHE A 824 11.36 5.71 27.15
N LYS A 825 10.61 5.76 28.26
CA LYS A 825 10.08 4.57 28.95
C LYS A 825 9.24 3.71 28.01
N HIS A 826 8.42 4.34 27.17
CA HIS A 826 7.57 3.63 26.23
C HIS A 826 8.34 3.05 25.04
N ALA A 827 9.32 3.77 24.47
CA ALA A 827 10.18 3.25 23.39
C ALA A 827 11.14 2.15 23.88
N ASN A 828 11.66 2.29 25.10
CA ASN A 828 12.63 1.37 25.70
C ASN A 828 11.98 0.06 26.19
N ALA A 829 10.68 0.06 26.47
CA ALA A 829 9.98 -1.13 26.93
C ALA A 829 9.80 -2.13 25.79
N ILE A 830 10.28 -3.35 26.02
CA ILE A 830 10.26 -4.41 25.01
C ILE A 830 8.85 -4.97 24.76
N SER A 831 7.87 -4.68 25.61
CA SER A 831 6.45 -5.01 25.39
C SER A 831 5.64 -3.90 24.70
N SER A 832 6.28 -2.78 24.39
CA SER A 832 5.67 -1.66 23.69
C SER A 832 5.50 -1.95 22.21
N LYS A 833 4.56 -1.24 21.55
CA LYS A 833 4.45 -1.21 20.09
C LYS A 833 5.36 -0.16 19.45
N VAL A 834 5.83 0.80 20.23
CA VAL A 834 6.70 1.88 19.74
C VAL A 834 8.12 1.33 19.60
N PRO A 835 8.77 1.47 18.42
CA PRO A 835 10.13 0.98 18.24
C PRO A 835 11.14 1.65 19.19
N SER A 836 12.30 1.04 19.43
CA SER A 836 13.36 1.67 20.24
C SER A 836 13.89 2.96 19.56
N LEU A 837 14.57 3.85 20.29
CA LEU A 837 15.06 5.09 19.66
C LEU A 837 16.13 4.82 18.59
N GLY A 838 17.00 3.83 18.82
CA GLY A 838 17.95 3.35 17.82
C GLY A 838 17.26 2.83 16.56
N SER A 839 16.16 2.07 16.73
CA SER A 839 15.36 1.56 15.61
C SER A 839 14.62 2.67 14.88
N GLN A 840 14.02 3.63 15.60
CA GLN A 840 13.38 4.80 15.01
C GLN A 840 14.37 5.65 14.21
N LEU A 841 15.59 5.84 14.70
CA LEU A 841 16.65 6.55 13.97
C LEU A 841 17.01 5.80 12.68
N ARG A 842 17.18 4.47 12.77
CA ARG A 842 17.47 3.65 11.60
C ARG A 842 16.35 3.75 10.55
N GLU A 843 15.09 3.66 10.98
CA GLU A 843 13.92 3.81 10.11
C GLU A 843 13.83 5.21 9.49
N GLU A 844 14.17 6.26 10.24
CA GLU A 844 14.19 7.63 9.74
C GLU A 844 15.26 7.83 8.67
N ILE A 845 16.45 7.22 8.86
CA ILE A 845 17.54 7.25 7.88
C ILE A 845 17.19 6.44 6.63
N ILE A 846 16.48 5.30 6.75
CA ILE A 846 16.06 4.46 5.61
C ILE A 846 15.13 5.23 4.65
N LYS A 847 14.41 6.25 5.14
CA LYS A 847 13.55 7.11 4.30
C LYS A 847 14.35 8.00 3.34
N ASP A 848 15.65 8.19 3.59
CA ASP A 848 16.56 8.87 2.68
C ASP A 848 17.18 7.85 1.73
N GLU A 849 16.64 7.75 0.51
CA GLU A 849 17.06 6.77 -0.49
C GLU A 849 18.49 7.00 -0.99
N GLU A 850 18.96 8.25 -1.00
CA GLU A 850 20.27 8.61 -1.52
C GLU A 850 21.37 8.43 -0.47
N MET A 851 21.18 9.00 0.72
CA MET A 851 22.21 9.01 1.77
C MET A 851 22.04 7.88 2.77
N GLY A 852 20.83 7.34 2.91
CA GLY A 852 20.51 6.30 3.88
C GLY A 852 21.50 5.12 3.84
N PRO A 853 21.80 4.53 2.67
CA PRO A 853 22.77 3.43 2.58
C PRO A 853 24.16 3.77 3.14
N LEU A 854 24.64 4.99 2.92
CA LEU A 854 25.96 5.45 3.39
C LEU A 854 25.95 5.72 4.90
N ILE A 855 24.92 6.41 5.39
CA ILE A 855 24.73 6.72 6.80
C ILE A 855 24.58 5.44 7.64
N LEU A 856 23.86 4.44 7.11
CA LEU A 856 23.67 3.14 7.78
C LEU A 856 24.92 2.26 7.74
N LYS A 857 25.74 2.36 6.68
CA LYS A 857 27.04 1.68 6.59
C LYS A 857 28.03 2.24 7.61
N GLU A 858 27.96 3.53 7.90
CA GLU A 858 28.82 4.19 8.90
C GLU A 858 28.34 3.89 10.33
N ASP A 859 29.21 3.26 11.15
CA ASP A 859 29.02 3.04 12.58
C ASP A 859 27.68 2.36 12.98
N PRO A 860 27.41 1.10 12.56
CA PRO A 860 26.15 0.41 12.85
C PRO A 860 25.88 0.17 14.34
N GLU A 861 26.92 0.12 15.17
CA GLU A 861 26.80 -0.10 16.62
C GLU A 861 26.13 1.08 17.36
N ILE A 862 26.14 2.27 16.77
CA ILE A 862 25.59 3.47 17.41
C ILE A 862 24.10 3.39 17.67
N TYR A 863 23.36 2.73 16.80
CA TYR A 863 21.92 2.55 16.97
C TYR A 863 21.64 1.73 18.24
N GLU A 864 22.50 0.75 18.55
CA GLU A 864 22.44 -0.05 19.78
C GLU A 864 22.86 0.78 21.00
N GLU A 865 23.96 1.53 20.87
CA GLU A 865 24.47 2.39 21.96
C GLU A 865 23.47 3.47 22.39
N ILE A 866 22.70 4.05 21.46
CA ILE A 866 21.62 5.00 21.78
C ILE A 866 20.63 4.34 22.75
N ASP A 867 20.14 3.14 22.43
CA ASP A 867 19.20 2.42 23.30
C ASP A 867 19.86 2.01 24.63
N GLY A 868 21.17 1.73 24.61
CA GLY A 868 21.99 1.52 25.80
C GLY A 868 22.03 2.73 26.73
N ARG A 869 22.25 3.93 26.17
CA ARG A 869 22.27 5.21 26.90
C ARG A 869 20.90 5.62 27.40
N VAL A 870 19.83 5.37 26.63
CA VAL A 870 18.46 5.55 27.10
C VAL A 870 18.20 4.69 28.34
N SER A 871 18.64 3.43 28.34
CA SER A 871 18.49 2.57 29.52
C SER A 871 19.24 3.09 30.74
N ILE A 872 20.46 3.62 30.59
CA ILE A 872 21.19 4.28 31.69
C ILE A 872 20.41 5.51 32.17
N LEU A 873 19.93 6.36 31.26
CA LEU A 873 19.18 7.56 31.63
C LEU A 873 17.93 7.21 32.44
N LEU A 874 17.17 6.22 31.97
CA LEU A 874 15.97 5.74 32.66
C LEU A 874 16.30 5.06 33.99
N ALA A 875 17.43 4.37 34.10
CA ALA A 875 17.93 3.80 35.36
C ALA A 875 18.15 4.90 36.41
N HIS A 876 18.92 5.93 36.06
CA HIS A 876 19.18 7.07 36.95
C HIS A 876 17.91 7.87 37.28
N TYR A 877 17.01 8.05 36.32
CA TYR A 877 15.73 8.69 36.57
C TYR A 877 14.86 7.87 37.52
N HIS A 878 14.78 6.55 37.32
CA HIS A 878 14.01 5.64 38.17
C HIS A 878 14.52 5.66 39.62
N ARG A 879 15.85 5.67 39.78
CA ARG A 879 16.54 5.79 41.06
C ARG A 879 16.24 7.07 41.80
N ASN A 880 16.39 8.21 41.13
CA ASN A 880 16.39 9.52 41.81
C ASN A 880 15.01 10.18 41.85
N CYS A 881 14.12 9.85 40.90
CA CYS A 881 12.86 10.57 40.69
C CYS A 881 11.62 9.68 40.88
N ASP A 882 11.71 8.38 40.58
CA ASP A 882 10.58 7.46 40.75
C ASP A 882 10.58 6.71 42.09
N GLU A 883 11.58 6.96 42.96
CA GLU A 883 11.75 6.30 44.27
C GLU A 883 11.85 4.77 44.18
N TYR A 884 12.48 4.26 43.12
CA TYR A 884 12.55 2.83 42.80
C TYR A 884 11.20 2.13 42.57
N ASP A 885 10.11 2.86 42.34
CA ASP A 885 8.79 2.25 42.11
C ASP A 885 8.73 1.55 40.75
N PRO A 886 8.67 0.21 40.66
CA PRO A 886 8.70 -0.50 39.38
C PRO A 886 7.48 -0.20 38.51
N ASP A 887 6.35 0.17 39.12
CA ASP A 887 5.13 0.55 38.41
C ASP A 887 5.30 1.86 37.62
N LYS A 888 6.20 2.74 38.07
CA LYS A 888 6.53 4.00 37.37
C LYS A 888 7.53 3.80 36.23
N TYR A 889 8.14 2.62 36.10
CA TYR A 889 9.10 2.36 35.01
C TYR A 889 8.41 2.29 33.65
N ASN A 890 7.17 1.78 33.58
CA ASN A 890 6.31 1.91 32.40
C ASN A 890 4.83 2.06 32.80
N PRO A 891 4.40 3.27 33.20
CA PRO A 891 3.08 3.47 33.79
C PRO A 891 1.94 3.17 32.81
N ILE A 892 2.17 3.38 31.52
CA ILE A 892 1.16 3.16 30.46
C ILE A 892 0.85 1.65 30.33
N LEU A 893 1.86 0.82 30.07
CA LEU A 893 1.65 -0.62 29.87
C LEU A 893 1.22 -1.31 31.17
N THR A 894 1.80 -0.90 32.31
CA THR A 894 1.39 -1.41 33.62
C THR A 894 -0.09 -1.12 33.88
N HIS A 895 -0.57 0.08 33.56
CA HIS A 895 -1.99 0.42 33.68
C HIS A 895 -2.87 -0.43 32.74
N VAL A 896 -2.50 -0.56 31.47
CA VAL A 896 -3.22 -1.39 30.50
C VAL A 896 -3.35 -2.83 30.99
N TYR A 897 -2.28 -3.43 31.51
CA TYR A 897 -2.30 -4.82 31.95
C TYR A 897 -2.97 -5.04 33.31
N LYS A 898 -2.85 -4.10 34.25
CA LYS A 898 -3.53 -4.18 35.57
C LYS A 898 -5.04 -3.96 35.44
N THR A 899 -5.49 -2.96 34.68
CA THR A 899 -6.89 -2.50 34.69
C THR A 899 -7.59 -2.42 33.34
N GLY A 900 -6.87 -2.48 32.21
CA GLY A 900 -7.47 -2.35 30.88
C GLY A 900 -8.48 -3.44 30.55
N ALA A 901 -9.53 -3.12 29.79
CA ALA A 901 -10.52 -4.11 29.38
C ALA A 901 -9.95 -5.08 28.34
N ILE A 902 -10.31 -6.35 28.47
CA ILE A 902 -9.90 -7.42 27.55
C ILE A 902 -11.03 -7.63 26.55
N GLN A 903 -10.74 -7.42 25.27
CA GLN A 903 -11.73 -7.55 24.19
C GLN A 903 -12.07 -9.01 23.91
N TYR A 904 -11.05 -9.87 23.86
CA TYR A 904 -11.19 -11.31 23.66
C TYR A 904 -9.90 -12.04 24.02
N ALA A 905 -10.00 -13.36 24.19
CA ALA A 905 -8.87 -14.25 24.46
C ALA A 905 -8.89 -15.51 23.57
N TYR A 906 -7.74 -16.17 23.49
CA TYR A 906 -7.54 -17.51 22.95
C TYR A 906 -6.89 -18.40 24.02
N MET A 907 -7.35 -19.64 24.13
CA MET A 907 -6.67 -20.67 24.91
C MET A 907 -5.53 -21.25 24.08
N VAL A 908 -4.37 -21.52 24.68
CA VAL A 908 -3.24 -22.15 24.00
C VAL A 908 -3.08 -23.59 24.47
N GLN A 909 -3.20 -24.54 23.56
CA GLN A 909 -3.05 -25.97 23.88
C GLN A 909 -1.60 -26.30 24.25
N GLY A 910 -1.43 -27.15 25.27
CA GLY A 910 -0.11 -27.55 25.79
C GLY A 910 0.63 -26.44 26.55
N ARG A 911 -0.03 -25.32 26.85
CA ARG A 911 0.54 -24.16 27.54
C ARG A 911 -0.35 -23.73 28.70
N ASP A 912 0.26 -23.03 29.65
CA ASP A 912 -0.34 -22.60 30.91
C ASP A 912 -0.85 -21.17 30.90
N TYR A 913 -1.05 -20.63 29.71
CA TYR A 913 -1.41 -19.25 29.49
C TYR A 913 -2.43 -19.11 28.37
N MET A 914 -3.14 -17.99 28.40
CA MET A 914 -4.04 -17.54 27.34
C MET A 914 -3.42 -16.35 26.62
N ILE A 915 -3.73 -16.18 25.34
CA ILE A 915 -3.38 -14.95 24.62
C ILE A 915 -4.61 -14.05 24.62
N ALA A 916 -4.48 -12.83 25.13
CA ALA A 916 -5.59 -11.89 25.13
C ALA A 916 -5.23 -10.55 24.49
N LYS A 917 -6.25 -9.95 23.88
CA LYS A 917 -6.19 -8.63 23.26
C LYS A 917 -6.94 -7.62 24.13
N PHE A 918 -6.27 -6.51 24.44
CA PHE A 918 -6.80 -5.38 25.21
C PHE A 918 -7.40 -4.30 24.29
N GLU A 919 -8.16 -3.35 24.84
CA GLU A 919 -8.84 -2.29 24.06
C GLU A 919 -7.91 -1.44 23.17
N ASP A 920 -6.69 -1.16 23.61
CA ASP A 920 -5.68 -0.40 22.86
C ASP A 920 -4.85 -1.27 21.88
N ASP A 921 -5.44 -2.37 21.40
CA ASP A 921 -4.81 -3.39 20.56
C ASP A 921 -3.55 -4.05 21.19
N HIS A 922 -3.28 -3.87 22.48
CA HIS A 922 -2.14 -4.49 23.15
C HIS A 922 -2.41 -5.99 23.33
N ILE A 923 -1.37 -6.81 23.22
CA ILE A 923 -1.45 -8.27 23.40
C ILE A 923 -0.69 -8.65 24.67
N GLY A 924 -1.32 -9.47 25.50
CA GLY A 924 -0.72 -10.04 26.70
C GLY A 924 -0.92 -11.55 26.78
N TYR A 925 0.05 -12.22 27.40
CA TYR A 925 -0.02 -13.62 27.80
C TYR A 925 -0.52 -13.70 29.24
N LEU A 926 -1.71 -14.25 29.45
CA LEU A 926 -2.38 -14.33 30.73
C LEU A 926 -2.03 -15.68 31.35
N LYS A 927 -1.02 -15.71 32.21
CA LYS A 927 -0.55 -16.91 32.91
C LYS A 927 -1.37 -17.11 34.18
N ALA A 928 -2.01 -18.27 34.32
CA ALA A 928 -2.81 -18.57 35.52
C ALA A 928 -1.92 -18.88 36.73
N VAL A 929 -2.27 -18.34 37.90
CA VAL A 929 -1.54 -18.54 39.16
C VAL A 929 -2.31 -19.49 40.07
N GLY A 930 -1.68 -20.64 40.37
CA GLY A 930 -2.21 -21.66 41.27
C GLY A 930 -1.62 -21.62 42.67
N LYS A 931 -2.24 -22.34 43.63
CA LYS A 931 -1.75 -22.49 45.02
C LYS A 931 -0.69 -23.59 45.19
N SER A 932 -0.54 -24.48 44.22
CA SER A 932 0.42 -25.58 44.27
C SER A 932 1.66 -25.29 43.43
N VAL A 933 2.81 -25.75 43.94
CA VAL A 933 4.06 -25.82 43.18
C VAL A 933 3.84 -26.78 42.01
N ARG A 934 4.37 -26.47 40.82
CA ARG A 934 4.21 -27.36 39.66
C ARG A 934 5.15 -28.55 39.83
N GLN A 935 4.64 -29.77 39.68
CA GLN A 935 5.50 -30.94 39.51
C GLN A 935 5.99 -30.97 38.05
N ARG A 936 7.30 -30.87 37.85
CA ARG A 936 7.97 -31.27 36.60
C ARG A 936 8.79 -32.52 36.91
N ILE A 937 9.02 -33.37 35.92
CA ILE A 937 9.92 -34.52 36.05
C ILE A 937 11.29 -33.96 36.51
N GLY A 938 11.69 -34.25 37.76
CA GLY A 938 12.92 -33.76 38.38
C GLY A 938 12.77 -32.77 39.54
N GLY A 939 11.56 -32.30 39.89
CA GLY A 939 11.34 -31.48 41.09
C GLY A 939 10.07 -30.61 41.09
N GLU A 940 9.84 -29.97 42.22
CA GLU A 940 8.92 -28.83 42.33
C GLU A 940 9.46 -27.66 41.48
N ILE A 941 8.63 -26.81 40.87
CA ILE A 941 9.03 -25.52 40.28
C ILE A 941 7.97 -24.47 40.57
N MET A 942 8.37 -23.20 40.70
CA MET A 942 7.41 -22.11 40.85
C MET A 942 6.43 -22.03 39.72
N ASN A 943 5.25 -21.52 40.08
CA ASN A 943 4.27 -21.16 39.09
C ASN A 943 4.91 -20.21 38.07
N GLY A 944 4.94 -20.62 36.80
CA GLY A 944 5.63 -19.87 35.75
C GLY A 944 5.09 -18.45 35.55
N GLY A 945 3.84 -18.16 35.90
CA GLY A 945 3.32 -16.79 35.93
C GLY A 945 3.96 -15.96 37.04
N PHE A 946 4.09 -16.53 38.23
CA PHE A 946 4.69 -15.88 39.37
C PHE A 946 6.21 -15.66 39.20
N ALA A 947 6.92 -16.62 38.58
CA ALA A 947 8.34 -16.48 38.24
C ALA A 947 8.60 -15.27 37.33
N GLU A 948 7.75 -15.06 36.32
CA GLU A 948 7.85 -13.91 35.41
C GLU A 948 7.61 -12.58 36.13
N LEU A 949 6.67 -12.54 37.07
CA LEU A 949 6.39 -11.35 37.86
C LEU A 949 7.57 -10.96 38.76
N VAL A 950 8.15 -11.92 39.46
CA VAL A 950 9.33 -11.66 40.31
C VAL A 950 10.54 -11.30 39.46
N ALA A 951 10.78 -12.03 38.36
CA ALA A 951 11.83 -11.74 37.40
C ALA A 951 11.74 -10.31 36.85
N TYR A 952 10.52 -9.85 36.50
CA TYR A 952 10.27 -8.47 36.09
C TYR A 952 10.68 -7.46 37.17
N HIS A 953 10.26 -7.64 38.42
CA HIS A 953 10.61 -6.71 39.49
C HIS A 953 12.11 -6.70 39.81
N VAL A 954 12.78 -7.87 39.75
CA VAL A 954 14.25 -7.96 39.89
C VAL A 954 14.95 -7.19 38.76
N ASP A 955 14.49 -7.33 37.51
CA ASP A 955 15.02 -6.63 36.34
C ASP A 955 14.88 -5.10 36.47
N ARG A 956 13.75 -4.61 36.99
CA ARG A 956 13.54 -3.16 37.24
C ARG A 956 14.42 -2.64 38.38
N LEU A 957 14.57 -3.41 39.46
CA LEU A 957 15.43 -3.00 40.59
C LEU A 957 16.92 -3.08 40.26
N MET A 958 17.31 -3.97 39.35
CA MET A 958 18.65 -3.99 38.74
C MET A 958 18.82 -2.91 37.66
N GLU A 959 17.74 -2.22 37.30
CA GLU A 959 17.69 -1.15 36.31
C GLU A 959 18.11 -1.58 34.89
N LEU A 960 17.93 -2.86 34.56
CA LEU A 960 18.31 -3.43 33.27
C LEU A 960 17.26 -3.11 32.20
N GLY A 961 15.99 -3.23 32.58
CA GLY A 961 14.83 -3.00 31.73
C GLY A 961 14.68 -3.97 30.56
N ARG A 962 15.13 -5.22 30.72
CA ARG A 962 15.24 -6.23 29.64
C ARG A 962 14.18 -7.32 29.68
N THR A 963 13.34 -7.33 30.71
CA THR A 963 12.18 -8.23 30.79
C THR A 963 10.94 -7.63 30.14
N PRO A 964 9.99 -8.43 29.65
CA PRO A 964 8.69 -7.93 29.22
C PRO A 964 7.99 -7.23 30.38
N VAL A 965 7.10 -6.27 30.10
CA VAL A 965 6.29 -5.65 31.16
C VAL A 965 5.34 -6.70 31.72
N VAL A 966 5.40 -6.92 33.03
CA VAL A 966 4.57 -7.90 33.73
C VAL A 966 3.72 -7.20 34.79
N ALA A 967 2.47 -7.61 34.89
CA ALA A 967 1.55 -7.12 35.91
C ALA A 967 0.69 -8.26 36.45
N SER A 968 0.38 -8.24 37.74
CA SER A 968 -0.64 -9.11 38.28
C SER A 968 -2.04 -8.53 38.12
N ARG A 969 -3.04 -9.41 37.97
CA ARG A 969 -4.44 -9.02 37.90
C ARG A 969 -5.34 -10.12 38.44
N ARG A 970 -6.38 -9.74 39.17
CA ARG A 970 -7.55 -10.59 39.41
C ARG A 970 -8.51 -10.46 38.23
N LEU A 971 -8.64 -11.51 37.43
CA LEU A 971 -9.55 -11.57 36.29
C LEU A 971 -10.89 -12.14 36.75
N PHE A 972 -11.86 -11.27 37.00
CA PHE A 972 -13.24 -11.68 37.21
C PHE A 972 -13.83 -12.22 35.91
N LEU A 973 -14.46 -13.38 36.00
CA LEU A 973 -15.13 -14.06 34.91
C LEU A 973 -16.62 -13.79 35.08
N ASP A 974 -17.11 -12.71 34.48
CA ASP A 974 -18.47 -12.18 34.61
C ASP A 974 -19.28 -12.35 33.31
N ASP A 975 -18.99 -13.41 32.56
CA ASP A 975 -19.48 -13.67 31.21
C ASP A 975 -19.20 -12.56 30.15
N SER A 976 -18.41 -11.52 30.46
CA SER A 976 -18.08 -10.47 29.47
C SER A 976 -16.94 -10.86 28.52
N LEU A 977 -15.98 -11.66 29.00
CA LEU A 977 -14.76 -12.01 28.26
C LEU A 977 -15.04 -13.09 27.21
N ARG A 978 -15.01 -12.69 25.95
CA ARG A 978 -15.21 -13.60 24.80
C ARG A 978 -13.99 -14.47 24.55
N LEU A 979 -14.23 -15.77 24.41
CA LEU A 979 -13.24 -16.73 23.92
C LEU A 979 -13.40 -16.88 22.40
N LYS A 980 -12.34 -16.61 21.65
CA LYS A 980 -12.32 -16.71 20.18
C LYS A 980 -11.98 -18.11 19.69
N GLY A 981 -11.22 -18.89 20.46
CA GLY A 981 -10.80 -20.22 20.03
C GLY A 981 -9.77 -20.87 20.94
N ILE A 982 -9.38 -22.09 20.56
CA ILE A 982 -8.21 -22.81 21.06
C ILE A 982 -7.19 -22.85 19.92
N ILE A 983 -5.94 -22.48 20.22
CA ILE A 983 -4.84 -22.43 19.26
C ILE A 983 -3.68 -23.33 19.72
N GLU A 984 -2.85 -23.77 18.77
CA GLU A 984 -1.54 -24.35 19.04
C GLU A 984 -0.52 -23.28 19.46
N PRO A 985 0.61 -23.66 20.07
CA PRO A 985 1.67 -22.72 20.46
C PRO A 985 2.27 -21.89 19.32
N ASP A 986 2.19 -22.36 18.07
CA ASP A 986 2.63 -21.65 16.87
C ASP A 986 1.58 -20.68 16.31
N GLY A 987 0.35 -20.73 16.85
CA GLY A 987 -0.77 -19.88 16.47
C GLY A 987 -1.81 -20.53 15.56
N GLU A 988 -1.66 -21.79 15.16
CA GLU A 988 -2.67 -22.48 14.36
C GLU A 988 -3.98 -22.66 15.14
N LEU A 989 -5.12 -22.42 14.49
CA LEU A 989 -6.44 -22.47 15.13
C LEU A 989 -6.99 -23.90 15.12
N LEU A 990 -7.09 -24.51 16.30
CA LEU A 990 -7.65 -25.86 16.48
C LEU A 990 -9.17 -25.86 16.56
N HIS A 991 -9.72 -24.91 17.31
CA HIS A 991 -11.16 -24.76 17.50
C HIS A 991 -11.55 -23.28 17.40
N ASP A 992 -12.49 -22.97 16.51
CA ASP A 992 -13.01 -21.61 16.31
C ASP A 992 -14.32 -21.40 17.07
N TYR A 993 -14.32 -20.43 17.98
CA TYR A 993 -15.49 -19.99 18.74
C TYR A 993 -15.98 -18.59 18.36
N THR A 994 -15.45 -18.00 17.28
CA THR A 994 -15.70 -16.61 16.89
C THR A 994 -17.18 -16.29 16.68
N LEU A 995 -17.95 -17.23 16.11
CA LEU A 995 -19.39 -17.07 15.87
C LEU A 995 -20.26 -17.50 17.05
N SER A 996 -19.76 -18.36 17.93
CA SER A 996 -20.56 -19.05 18.96
C SER A 996 -20.80 -18.24 20.24
N LYS A 997 -20.32 -16.98 20.34
CA LYS A 997 -20.43 -16.12 21.53
C LYS A 997 -20.03 -16.82 22.84
N VAL A 998 -19.09 -17.76 22.77
CA VAL A 998 -18.62 -18.51 23.96
C VAL A 998 -17.81 -17.57 24.84
N THR A 999 -18.14 -17.54 26.13
CA THR A 999 -17.42 -16.77 27.15
C THR A 999 -16.35 -17.65 27.79
N LEU A 1000 -15.28 -17.04 28.28
CA LEU A 1000 -14.21 -17.77 28.97
C LEU A 1000 -14.74 -18.48 30.23
N GLU A 1001 -15.63 -17.83 30.98
CA GLU A 1001 -16.27 -18.39 32.17
C GLU A 1001 -16.99 -19.70 31.86
N LYS A 1002 -17.90 -19.67 30.87
CA LYS A 1002 -18.68 -20.83 30.45
C LYS A 1002 -17.78 -21.96 29.98
N PHE A 1003 -16.79 -21.64 29.15
CA PHE A 1003 -15.84 -22.64 28.63
C PHE A 1003 -15.07 -23.34 29.75
N LEU A 1004 -14.46 -22.59 30.67
CA LEU A 1004 -13.68 -23.16 31.76
C LEU A 1004 -14.55 -23.93 32.76
N SER A 1005 -15.80 -23.50 32.99
CA SER A 1005 -16.75 -24.22 33.84
C SER A 1005 -17.14 -25.58 33.26
N GLU A 1006 -17.39 -25.66 31.95
CA GLU A 1006 -17.66 -26.93 31.23
C GLU A 1006 -16.45 -27.87 31.29
N VAL A 1007 -15.23 -27.34 31.11
CA VAL A 1007 -14.00 -28.13 31.25
C VAL A 1007 -13.81 -28.68 32.66
N ARG A 1008 -14.08 -27.85 33.69
CA ARG A 1008 -13.93 -28.23 35.09
C ARG A 1008 -14.94 -29.31 35.52
N ASN A 1009 -16.12 -29.33 34.90
CA ASN A 1009 -17.16 -30.33 35.17
C ASN A 1009 -16.99 -31.63 34.35
N GLU A 1010 -15.89 -31.77 33.60
CA GLU A 1010 -15.59 -32.89 32.69
C GLU A 1010 -16.56 -33.05 31.50
N ASP A 1011 -17.32 -32.00 31.17
CA ASP A 1011 -18.28 -32.00 30.05
C ASP A 1011 -17.61 -31.80 28.67
N LYS A 1012 -16.29 -31.53 28.66
CA LYS A 1012 -15.49 -31.30 27.45
C LYS A 1012 -14.15 -32.04 27.50
N ASP A 1013 -13.85 -32.76 26.43
CA ASP A 1013 -12.54 -33.37 26.22
C ASP A 1013 -11.54 -32.30 25.74
N VAL A 1014 -10.53 -32.01 26.56
CA VAL A 1014 -9.51 -30.97 26.32
C VAL A 1014 -8.17 -31.43 26.90
N ASP A 1015 -7.10 -30.79 26.42
CA ASP A 1015 -5.73 -30.99 26.90
C ASP A 1015 -5.58 -30.77 28.42
N GLU A 1016 -4.67 -31.53 29.04
CA GLU A 1016 -4.41 -31.50 30.49
C GLU A 1016 -4.02 -30.11 31.00
N THR A 1017 -3.34 -29.30 30.18
CA THR A 1017 -2.94 -27.93 30.57
C THR A 1017 -4.14 -26.99 30.64
N ILE A 1018 -5.11 -27.12 29.73
CA ILE A 1018 -6.36 -26.36 29.76
C ILE A 1018 -7.19 -26.77 30.98
N ARG A 1019 -7.26 -28.08 31.27
CA ARG A 1019 -7.92 -28.59 32.48
C ARG A 1019 -7.26 -28.05 33.75
N TRP A 1020 -5.93 -27.97 33.78
CA TRP A 1020 -5.19 -27.38 34.90
C TRP A 1020 -5.54 -25.90 35.11
N VAL A 1021 -5.67 -25.10 34.03
CA VAL A 1021 -6.10 -23.69 34.11
C VAL A 1021 -7.52 -23.58 34.67
N ALA A 1022 -8.46 -24.39 34.18
CA ALA A 1022 -9.84 -24.41 34.68
C ALA A 1022 -9.91 -24.75 36.17
N ASN A 1023 -9.04 -25.64 36.65
CA ASN A 1023 -8.93 -26.01 38.06
C ASN A 1023 -8.37 -24.90 38.96
N GLN A 1024 -7.79 -23.83 38.40
CA GLN A 1024 -7.35 -22.67 39.19
C GLN A 1024 -8.46 -21.64 39.45
N MET A 1025 -9.66 -21.82 38.88
CA MET A 1025 -10.79 -20.93 39.11
C MET A 1025 -11.19 -20.92 40.58
N LYS A 1026 -11.24 -19.71 41.16
CA LYS A 1026 -11.70 -19.44 42.52
C LYS A 1026 -13.05 -18.73 42.47
N ALA A 1027 -13.72 -18.60 43.62
CA ALA A 1027 -14.95 -17.84 43.75
C ALA A 1027 -14.89 -16.93 44.98
N GLU A 1028 -15.28 -15.66 44.80
CA GLU A 1028 -15.41 -14.67 45.87
C GLU A 1028 -16.81 -14.06 45.76
N ASN A 1029 -17.62 -14.15 46.83
CA ASN A 1029 -19.03 -13.73 46.83
C ASN A 1029 -19.88 -14.32 45.69
N GLY A 1030 -19.54 -15.52 45.21
CA GLY A 1030 -20.24 -16.21 44.12
C GLY A 1030 -19.78 -15.85 42.71
N ALA A 1031 -18.91 -14.84 42.54
CA ALA A 1031 -18.33 -14.49 41.24
C ALA A 1031 -17.06 -15.33 40.99
N PRO A 1032 -16.97 -16.10 39.89
CA PRO A 1032 -15.76 -16.84 39.56
C PRO A 1032 -14.66 -15.88 39.09
N PHE A 1033 -13.42 -16.17 39.47
CA PHE A 1033 -12.26 -15.39 39.04
C PHE A 1033 -11.01 -16.26 38.90
N LEU A 1034 -10.05 -15.74 38.14
CA LEU A 1034 -8.69 -16.27 38.03
C LEU A 1034 -7.69 -15.22 38.52
N ASP A 1035 -6.76 -15.67 39.36
CA ASP A 1035 -5.55 -14.92 39.65
C ASP A 1035 -4.59 -15.12 38.49
N ILE A 1036 -4.23 -14.05 37.79
CA ILE A 1036 -3.38 -14.12 36.59
C ILE A 1036 -2.20 -13.17 36.69
N VAL A 1037 -1.13 -13.54 36.00
CA VAL A 1037 -0.03 -12.66 35.65
C VAL A 1037 -0.10 -12.39 34.15
N VAL A 1038 -0.21 -11.12 33.79
CA VAL A 1038 -0.19 -10.66 32.41
C VAL A 1038 1.25 -10.34 32.03
N VAL A 1039 1.80 -11.11 31.09
CA VAL A 1039 3.12 -10.86 30.50
C VAL A 1039 2.92 -10.20 29.14
N GLY A 1040 3.41 -8.97 28.95
CA GLY A 1040 3.28 -8.25 27.70
C GLY A 1040 4.04 -8.91 26.55
N ARG A 1041 3.43 -8.94 25.36
CA ARG A 1041 4.08 -9.48 24.15
C ARG A 1041 5.33 -8.69 23.79
N VAL A 1042 6.46 -9.37 23.62
CA VAL A 1042 7.73 -8.73 23.21
C VAL A 1042 7.67 -8.33 21.72
N LYS A 1043 8.03 -7.09 21.40
CA LYS A 1043 8.09 -6.58 20.02
C LYS A 1043 9.29 -7.17 19.28
N SER A 1044 9.12 -7.47 18.00
CA SER A 1044 10.21 -7.92 17.11
C SER A 1044 11.07 -9.06 17.68
N LEU A 1045 10.48 -9.94 18.49
CA LEU A 1045 11.18 -11.01 19.20
C LEU A 1045 11.79 -11.99 18.20
N ARG A 1046 13.10 -12.19 18.29
CA ARG A 1046 13.86 -13.26 17.63
C ARG A 1046 14.41 -14.17 18.73
N VAL A 1047 14.04 -15.44 18.70
CA VAL A 1047 14.49 -16.46 19.66
C VAL A 1047 15.62 -17.27 19.00
N ASP A 1048 16.44 -17.94 19.82
CA ASP A 1048 17.55 -18.79 19.39
C ASP A 1048 18.58 -18.05 18.52
N THR A 1049 18.90 -16.81 18.92
CA THR A 1049 19.95 -16.03 18.26
C THR A 1049 21.34 -16.60 18.54
N ASP A 1050 22.06 -16.96 17.47
CA ASP A 1050 23.44 -17.43 17.53
C ASP A 1050 24.39 -16.36 18.07
N LEU A 1051 25.19 -16.74 19.06
CA LEU A 1051 26.28 -15.92 19.58
C LEU A 1051 27.57 -16.20 18.84
N ASN A 1052 28.37 -15.16 18.62
CA ASN A 1052 29.73 -15.37 18.14
C ASN A 1052 30.53 -16.17 19.20
N PRO A 1053 31.13 -17.31 18.84
CA PRO A 1053 31.82 -18.19 19.79
C PRO A 1053 32.95 -17.48 20.55
N LYS A 1054 33.54 -16.41 19.99
CA LYS A 1054 34.56 -15.60 20.68
C LYS A 1054 34.07 -14.94 21.97
N ILE A 1055 32.77 -14.77 22.16
CA ILE A 1055 32.20 -14.22 23.41
C ILE A 1055 32.59 -15.11 24.60
N LYS A 1056 32.66 -16.43 24.40
CA LYS A 1056 33.12 -17.38 25.41
C LYS A 1056 34.57 -17.08 25.83
N ASP A 1057 35.45 -16.87 24.86
CA ASP A 1057 36.86 -16.56 25.10
C ASP A 1057 37.04 -15.18 25.77
N PHE A 1058 36.18 -14.22 25.43
CA PHE A 1058 36.17 -12.90 26.05
C PHE A 1058 35.78 -12.97 27.53
N LEU A 1059 34.72 -13.73 27.86
CA LEU A 1059 34.29 -13.94 29.24
C LEU A 1059 35.35 -14.68 30.07
N ALA A 1060 36.17 -15.53 29.44
CA ALA A 1060 37.31 -16.20 30.08
C ALA A 1060 38.62 -15.41 30.04
N HIS A 1061 38.59 -14.11 29.69
CA HIS A 1061 39.78 -13.25 29.64
C HIS A 1061 40.90 -13.72 28.69
N ARG A 1062 40.57 -14.57 27.71
CA ARG A 1062 41.53 -15.07 26.69
C ARG A 1062 41.73 -14.12 25.53
N ILE A 1063 40.74 -13.25 25.30
CA ILE A 1063 40.78 -12.21 24.27
C ILE A 1063 40.36 -10.85 24.84
N THR A 1064 40.75 -9.80 24.15
CA THR A 1064 40.43 -8.41 24.47
C THR A 1064 39.08 -8.00 23.88
N PHE A 1065 38.61 -6.80 24.24
CA PHE A 1065 37.42 -6.23 23.62
C PHE A 1065 37.62 -5.96 22.12
N ASN A 1066 38.82 -5.54 21.71
CA ASN A 1066 39.14 -5.30 20.30
C ASN A 1066 38.96 -6.58 19.46
N ASP A 1067 39.33 -7.75 20.01
CA ASP A 1067 39.17 -9.04 19.33
C ASP A 1067 37.69 -9.45 19.11
N LEU A 1068 36.77 -8.94 19.96
CA LEU A 1068 35.33 -9.08 19.80
C LEU A 1068 34.77 -8.11 18.76
N GLU A 1069 35.24 -6.86 18.78
CA GLU A 1069 34.86 -5.84 17.77
C GLU A 1069 35.25 -6.31 16.36
N ASP A 1070 36.45 -6.85 16.20
CA ASP A 1070 36.92 -7.46 14.94
C ASP A 1070 36.05 -8.66 14.50
N ALA A 1071 35.33 -9.27 15.44
CA ALA A 1071 34.40 -10.37 15.18
C ALA A 1071 32.95 -9.90 14.98
N GLY A 1072 32.72 -8.58 14.92
CA GLY A 1072 31.41 -7.97 14.71
C GLY A 1072 30.51 -7.96 15.95
N VAL A 1073 31.07 -8.18 17.15
CA VAL A 1073 30.32 -8.11 18.41
C VAL A 1073 30.46 -6.70 18.99
N THR A 1074 29.33 -6.00 19.19
CA THR A 1074 29.34 -4.63 19.69
C THR A 1074 29.55 -4.57 21.21
N ARG A 1075 29.93 -3.39 21.71
CA ARG A 1075 29.97 -3.07 23.15
C ARG A 1075 28.63 -3.28 23.82
N GLN A 1076 27.57 -2.80 23.18
CA GLN A 1076 26.24 -2.91 23.75
C GLN A 1076 25.76 -4.36 23.84
N MET A 1077 26.01 -5.18 22.82
CA MET A 1077 25.72 -6.62 22.87
C MET A 1077 26.46 -7.31 24.02
N THR A 1078 27.76 -7.01 24.17
CA THR A 1078 28.58 -7.56 25.26
C THR A 1078 28.01 -7.19 26.62
N TRP A 1079 27.62 -5.92 26.81
CA TRP A 1079 26.99 -5.47 28.05
C TRP A 1079 25.66 -6.15 28.33
N ASP A 1080 24.86 -6.38 27.30
CA ASP A 1080 23.58 -7.05 27.46
C ASP A 1080 23.75 -8.50 27.90
N ILE A 1081 24.71 -9.22 27.31
CA ILE A 1081 25.03 -10.61 27.68
C ILE A 1081 25.54 -10.70 29.12
N THR A 1082 26.49 -9.84 29.49
CA THR A 1082 27.01 -9.77 30.86
C THR A 1082 25.89 -9.48 31.87
N ASN A 1083 24.98 -8.57 31.53
CA ASN A 1083 23.83 -8.25 32.39
C ASN A 1083 22.87 -9.44 32.52
N THR A 1084 22.61 -10.17 31.43
CA THR A 1084 21.77 -11.39 31.45
C THR A 1084 22.40 -12.48 32.31
N ILE A 1085 23.72 -12.67 32.26
CA ILE A 1085 24.44 -13.63 33.14
C ILE A 1085 24.17 -13.32 34.62
N VAL A 1086 24.35 -12.06 35.03
CA VAL A 1086 24.10 -11.65 36.42
C VAL A 1086 22.62 -11.84 36.78
N PHE A 1087 21.71 -11.48 35.87
CA PHE A 1087 20.28 -11.65 36.08
C PHE A 1087 19.87 -13.12 36.25
N ASP A 1088 20.30 -14.01 35.37
CA ASP A 1088 19.98 -15.44 35.43
C ASP A 1088 20.59 -16.12 36.65
N PHE A 1089 21.78 -15.67 37.05
CA PHE A 1089 22.37 -16.12 38.31
C PHE A 1089 21.51 -15.73 39.52
N LEU A 1090 21.10 -14.45 39.60
CA LEU A 1090 20.31 -13.95 40.73
C LEU A 1090 18.89 -14.53 40.77
N THR A 1091 18.30 -14.77 39.60
CA THR A 1091 17.00 -15.43 39.47
C THR A 1091 17.11 -16.95 39.49
N HIS A 1092 18.31 -17.52 39.47
CA HIS A 1092 18.57 -18.96 39.46
C HIS A 1092 17.86 -19.68 38.29
N ASN A 1093 18.18 -19.27 37.06
CA ASN A 1093 17.64 -19.84 35.83
C ASN A 1093 18.70 -20.63 35.04
N PRO A 1094 18.91 -21.93 35.31
CA PRO A 1094 19.88 -22.76 34.59
C PRO A 1094 19.41 -23.20 33.20
N GLU A 1095 18.12 -23.02 32.86
CA GLU A 1095 17.51 -23.55 31.63
C GLU A 1095 17.47 -22.55 30.46
N ARG A 1096 18.11 -21.37 30.58
CA ARG A 1096 18.18 -20.39 29.48
C ARG A 1096 19.17 -20.83 28.39
N THR A 1097 18.78 -21.84 27.60
CA THR A 1097 19.60 -22.46 26.54
C THR A 1097 19.66 -21.66 25.25
N GLY A 1098 18.84 -20.61 25.10
CA GLY A 1098 18.85 -19.72 23.94
C GLY A 1098 18.82 -18.25 24.37
N LEU A 1099 19.43 -17.39 23.56
CA LEU A 1099 19.27 -15.95 23.69
C LEU A 1099 18.15 -15.44 22.79
N ALA A 1100 17.52 -14.36 23.22
CA ALA A 1100 16.54 -13.66 22.43
C ALA A 1100 16.99 -12.21 22.18
N MET A 1101 16.60 -11.68 21.02
CA MET A 1101 16.72 -10.27 20.68
C MET A 1101 15.35 -9.65 20.46
N SER A 1102 15.21 -8.39 20.88
CA SER A 1102 14.12 -7.49 20.50
C SER A 1102 14.75 -6.32 19.78
N GLU A 1103 14.43 -6.16 18.50
CA GLU A 1103 14.99 -5.10 17.66
C GLU A 1103 16.54 -5.16 17.61
N LEU A 1104 17.21 -4.23 18.29
CA LEU A 1104 18.66 -4.02 18.30
C LEU A 1104 19.34 -4.56 19.57
N ARG A 1105 18.61 -5.26 20.44
CA ARG A 1105 19.09 -5.56 21.79
C ARG A 1105 18.77 -6.97 22.25
N HIS A 1106 19.65 -7.54 23.08
CA HIS A 1106 19.33 -8.76 23.80
C HIS A 1106 18.31 -8.48 24.91
N VAL A 1107 17.38 -9.42 25.05
CA VAL A 1107 16.28 -9.36 26.02
C VAL A 1107 16.19 -10.63 26.83
N ILE A 1108 15.56 -10.50 28.00
CA ILE A 1108 15.37 -11.56 28.97
C ILE A 1108 13.92 -12.04 28.83
N TYR A 1109 13.75 -13.16 28.13
CA TYR A 1109 12.45 -13.74 27.78
C TYR A 1109 12.29 -15.16 28.34
N ASP A 1110 11.06 -15.59 28.61
CA ASP A 1110 10.72 -16.89 29.20
C ASP A 1110 11.41 -17.17 30.54
N ASN A 1111 11.03 -16.43 31.58
CA ASN A 1111 11.57 -16.63 32.94
C ASN A 1111 10.79 -17.69 33.73
N ARG A 1112 9.96 -18.52 33.07
CA ARG A 1112 9.21 -19.60 33.74
C ARG A 1112 10.11 -20.59 34.49
N PRO A 1113 11.32 -20.97 34.01
CA PRO A 1113 12.21 -21.88 34.73
C PRO A 1113 13.03 -21.20 35.83
N ALA A 1114 12.93 -19.87 35.98
CA ALA A 1114 13.64 -19.15 37.03
C ALA A 1114 13.17 -19.59 38.42
N PHE A 1115 14.06 -19.39 39.40
CA PHE A 1115 13.83 -19.70 40.80
C PHE A 1115 13.55 -21.20 41.04
N SER A 1116 14.13 -22.07 40.20
CA SER A 1116 14.04 -23.53 40.33
C SER A 1116 14.59 -24.00 41.70
N PRO A 1117 13.95 -24.96 42.38
CA PRO A 1117 14.25 -25.35 43.76
C PRO A 1117 15.31 -26.42 43.92
N SER A 1118 16.15 -26.64 42.91
CA SER A 1118 17.09 -27.76 42.94
C SER A 1118 18.14 -27.72 44.06
N ILE A 1119 18.22 -26.69 44.94
CA ILE A 1119 19.21 -26.73 46.02
C ILE A 1119 18.80 -26.00 47.31
N PRO A 1120 18.84 -26.66 48.50
CA PRO A 1120 18.68 -25.98 49.77
C PRO A 1120 19.88 -25.11 50.20
N THR A 1121 21.05 -25.21 49.54
CA THR A 1121 22.29 -24.54 50.02
C THR A 1121 23.43 -24.34 49.00
N ALA A 1122 23.36 -24.86 47.76
CA ALA A 1122 24.44 -24.65 46.77
C ALA A 1122 23.96 -23.66 45.70
N VAL A 1123 24.76 -22.62 45.51
CA VAL A 1123 24.55 -21.61 44.48
C VAL A 1123 25.01 -22.22 43.16
N CYS A 1124 24.22 -22.05 42.09
CA CYS A 1124 24.60 -22.49 40.74
C CYS A 1124 25.65 -21.54 40.15
N ASP A 1125 26.88 -21.66 40.63
CA ASP A 1125 27.98 -20.76 40.27
C ASP A 1125 28.39 -20.90 38.81
N SER A 1126 28.20 -22.06 38.18
CA SER A 1126 28.45 -22.25 36.74
C SER A 1126 27.76 -21.21 35.84
N ILE A 1127 26.60 -20.68 36.24
CA ILE A 1127 25.92 -19.57 35.52
C ILE A 1127 26.79 -18.30 35.52
N LEU A 1128 27.46 -17.95 36.62
CA LEU A 1128 28.38 -16.81 36.67
C LEU A 1128 29.64 -17.04 35.84
N HIS A 1129 30.09 -18.28 35.71
CA HIS A 1129 31.27 -18.59 34.91
C HIS A 1129 30.96 -18.48 33.41
N CYS A 1130 29.77 -18.93 32.98
CA CYS A 1130 29.37 -18.95 31.58
C CYS A 1130 27.85 -19.02 31.42
N HIS A 1131 27.31 -18.25 30.46
CA HIS A 1131 25.87 -18.23 30.20
C HIS A 1131 25.37 -19.59 29.67
N PRO A 1132 24.18 -20.09 30.09
CA PRO A 1132 23.70 -21.40 29.64
C PRO A 1132 23.56 -21.61 28.14
N ALA A 1133 23.18 -20.58 27.40
CA ALA A 1133 23.18 -20.59 25.92
C ALA A 1133 24.55 -20.78 25.24
N LEU A 1134 25.67 -20.70 25.97
CA LEU A 1134 27.02 -20.95 25.45
C LEU A 1134 27.50 -22.40 25.68
N TYR A 1135 26.70 -23.24 26.34
CA TYR A 1135 27.02 -24.65 26.52
C TYR A 1135 26.81 -25.43 25.21
N PRO A 1136 27.61 -26.49 24.95
CA PRO A 1136 27.27 -27.46 23.92
C PRO A 1136 25.86 -28.01 24.21
N PRO A 1137 25.00 -28.19 23.20
CA PRO A 1137 23.71 -28.82 23.40
C PRO A 1137 23.94 -30.20 24.06
N PRO A 1138 23.20 -30.54 25.12
CA PRO A 1138 23.39 -31.81 25.81
C PRO A 1138 23.25 -32.96 24.81
N SER A 1139 24.22 -33.88 24.81
CA SER A 1139 24.11 -35.15 24.09
C SER A 1139 22.77 -35.80 24.46
N PRO A 1140 21.97 -36.30 23.50
CA PRO A 1140 20.73 -37.01 23.79
C PRO A 1140 21.04 -38.30 24.55
N SER A 1141 21.13 -38.20 25.88
CA SER A 1141 21.21 -39.33 26.80
C SER A 1141 19.83 -39.96 26.91
N PRO A 1142 19.69 -41.30 26.87
CA PRO A 1142 18.40 -41.98 26.96
C PRO A 1142 17.82 -42.09 28.39
N GLU A 1143 18.49 -41.57 29.42
CA GLU A 1143 18.02 -41.74 30.81
C GLU A 1143 17.24 -40.53 31.33
N PRO A 1144 15.93 -40.67 31.64
CA PRO A 1144 15.08 -39.60 32.16
C PRO A 1144 15.30 -39.24 33.64
N ASP A 1145 16.26 -39.89 34.32
CA ASP A 1145 16.40 -39.86 35.79
C ASP A 1145 17.58 -39.03 36.33
N ALA A 1146 18.38 -38.38 35.46
CA ALA A 1146 19.35 -37.40 35.94
C ALA A 1146 18.65 -36.06 36.16
N SER A 1147 18.22 -35.81 37.41
CA SER A 1147 17.81 -34.49 37.86
C SER A 1147 18.86 -33.45 37.43
N THR A 1148 18.42 -32.37 36.80
CA THR A 1148 19.28 -31.29 36.29
C THR A 1148 20.12 -30.68 37.41
N ALA A 1149 21.31 -31.25 37.62
CA ALA A 1149 22.42 -30.57 38.24
C ALA A 1149 22.72 -29.28 37.45
N CYS A 1150 23.30 -28.28 38.12
CA CYS A 1150 23.85 -27.11 37.46
C CYS A 1150 24.58 -27.50 36.17
N PRO A 1151 24.39 -26.77 35.06
CA PRO A 1151 25.02 -27.13 33.81
C PRO A 1151 26.53 -27.26 34.00
N ALA A 1152 27.13 -28.29 33.37
CA ALA A 1152 28.56 -28.56 33.45
C ALA A 1152 29.36 -27.33 33.03
N GLU A 1153 30.49 -27.06 33.68
CA GLU A 1153 31.32 -25.88 33.41
C GLU A 1153 31.66 -25.75 31.91
N CYS A 1154 31.72 -24.51 31.41
CA CYS A 1154 31.93 -24.23 29.97
C CYS A 1154 33.28 -24.73 29.45
N TRP A 1155 34.22 -25.05 30.34
CA TRP A 1155 35.59 -25.41 30.02
C TRP A 1155 35.83 -26.85 30.46
N GLN A 1156 36.29 -27.72 29.55
CA GLN A 1156 36.69 -29.08 29.93
C GLN A 1156 37.96 -29.03 30.81
N GLU A 1157 38.05 -29.96 31.76
CA GLU A 1157 38.95 -30.03 32.93
C GLU A 1157 40.48 -30.02 32.67
N ASP A 1158 40.96 -29.74 31.46
CA ASP A 1158 42.38 -29.89 31.07
C ASP A 1158 43.23 -28.59 31.07
N ALA A 1159 42.72 -27.48 31.61
CA ALA A 1159 43.50 -26.25 31.80
C ALA A 1159 43.89 -26.05 33.28
N ASP A 1160 45.16 -25.71 33.53
CA ASP A 1160 45.77 -25.47 34.85
C ASP A 1160 44.85 -24.70 35.82
N LYS A 1161 44.50 -25.32 36.97
CA LYS A 1161 43.61 -24.84 38.04
C LYS A 1161 44.09 -23.59 38.82
N THR A 1162 44.76 -22.63 38.17
CA THR A 1162 45.37 -21.47 38.83
C THR A 1162 44.78 -20.11 38.47
N ALA A 1163 43.88 -20.01 37.48
CA ALA A 1163 43.12 -18.80 37.18
C ALA A 1163 41.65 -18.95 37.61
N LEU A 1164 40.97 -17.91 38.11
CA LEU A 1164 39.50 -17.88 38.05
C LEU A 1164 39.08 -18.02 36.58
N ASP A 1165 38.73 -19.24 36.17
CA ASP A 1165 38.11 -19.52 34.88
C ASP A 1165 36.62 -19.14 34.95
N GLY A 1166 36.29 -17.87 34.74
CA GLY A 1166 34.91 -17.39 34.77
C GLY A 1166 34.75 -15.93 34.40
N ASN A 1167 33.51 -15.49 34.15
CA ASN A 1167 33.21 -14.09 33.87
C ASN A 1167 33.62 -13.20 35.05
N CYS A 1168 34.58 -12.32 34.83
CA CYS A 1168 35.02 -11.29 35.76
C CYS A 1168 34.82 -9.88 35.19
N ARG A 1169 33.97 -9.71 34.17
CA ARG A 1169 33.64 -8.43 33.54
C ARG A 1169 32.21 -8.07 33.89
N PHE A 1170 32.01 -6.94 34.57
CA PHE A 1170 30.70 -6.53 35.07
C PHE A 1170 30.48 -5.04 34.85
N ARG A 1171 29.26 -4.67 34.48
CA ARG A 1171 28.94 -3.26 34.26
C ARG A 1171 28.85 -2.51 35.59
N LYS A 1172 29.59 -1.41 35.73
CA LYS A 1172 29.70 -0.61 36.97
C LYS A 1172 28.35 -0.33 37.65
N HIS A 1173 27.38 0.19 36.90
CA HIS A 1173 26.08 0.59 37.47
C HIS A 1173 25.31 -0.61 38.06
N VAL A 1174 25.48 -1.82 37.53
CA VAL A 1174 24.86 -3.05 38.08
C VAL A 1174 25.52 -3.42 39.40
N LEU A 1175 26.84 -3.28 39.51
CA LEU A 1175 27.55 -3.50 40.78
C LEU A 1175 27.11 -2.50 41.86
N GLU A 1176 26.91 -1.23 41.48
CA GLU A 1176 26.44 -0.16 42.37
C GLU A 1176 25.03 -0.40 42.96
N ARG A 1177 24.25 -1.32 42.37
CA ARG A 1177 22.96 -1.79 42.93
C ARG A 1177 23.14 -2.61 44.19
N PHE A 1178 24.20 -3.40 44.24
CA PHE A 1178 24.45 -4.35 45.32
C PHE A 1178 25.55 -3.88 46.27
N TYR A 1179 26.32 -2.87 45.87
CA TYR A 1179 27.49 -2.40 46.60
C TYR A 1179 27.63 -0.87 46.55
N ASN A 1180 27.83 -0.24 47.70
CA ASN A 1180 28.20 1.17 47.75
C ASN A 1180 29.72 1.28 47.86
N TYR A 1181 30.36 1.80 46.82
CA TYR A 1181 31.82 1.98 46.76
C TYR A 1181 32.33 3.14 47.63
N GLU A 1182 31.50 4.16 47.91
CA GLU A 1182 31.88 5.29 48.76
C GLU A 1182 31.92 4.89 50.23
N THR A 1183 30.92 4.11 50.67
CA THR A 1183 30.82 3.64 52.07
C THR A 1183 31.39 2.25 52.29
N ASN A 1184 31.79 1.54 51.23
CA ASN A 1184 32.33 0.19 51.24
C ASN A 1184 31.37 -0.84 51.89
N THR A 1185 30.06 -0.71 51.64
CA THR A 1185 29.01 -1.54 52.27
C THR A 1185 28.10 -2.23 51.24
N SER A 1186 27.67 -3.46 51.54
CA SER A 1186 26.66 -4.19 50.77
C SER A 1186 25.28 -3.53 50.87
N ARG A 1187 24.54 -3.50 49.77
CA ARG A 1187 23.15 -3.03 49.65
C ARG A 1187 22.16 -4.17 49.46
N ALA A 1188 22.56 -5.41 49.75
CA ALA A 1188 21.72 -6.59 49.57
C ALA A 1188 20.38 -6.51 50.32
N ASP A 1189 20.39 -6.01 51.56
CA ASP A 1189 19.18 -5.82 52.37
C ASP A 1189 18.25 -4.76 51.79
N GLU A 1190 18.80 -3.63 51.35
CA GLU A 1190 18.04 -2.56 50.68
C GLU A 1190 17.37 -3.06 49.39
N PHE A 1191 18.10 -3.85 48.60
CA PHE A 1191 17.59 -4.44 47.35
C PHE A 1191 16.41 -5.38 47.63
N VAL A 1192 16.58 -6.29 48.61
CA VAL A 1192 15.55 -7.26 48.99
C VAL A 1192 14.32 -6.58 49.60
N ASP A 1193 14.49 -5.56 50.44
CA ASP A 1193 13.38 -4.79 51.01
C ASP A 1193 12.63 -4.00 49.95
N SER A 1194 13.33 -3.50 48.93
CA SER A 1194 12.71 -2.85 47.77
C SER A 1194 11.89 -3.84 46.95
N LEU A 1195 12.38 -5.07 46.76
CA LEU A 1195 11.63 -6.15 46.10
C LEU A 1195 10.37 -6.53 46.90
N LYS A 1196 10.47 -6.66 48.22
CA LYS A 1196 9.31 -6.91 49.10
C LYS A 1196 8.24 -5.83 48.93
N LYS A 1197 8.64 -4.56 48.95
CA LYS A 1197 7.74 -3.42 48.76
C LYS A 1197 7.10 -3.43 47.37
N ALA A 1198 7.85 -3.75 46.32
CA ALA A 1198 7.35 -3.83 44.96
C ALA A 1198 6.30 -4.94 44.80
N ILE A 1199 6.61 -6.15 45.26
CA ILE A 1199 5.70 -7.30 45.19
C ILE A 1199 4.45 -7.07 46.05
N ALA A 1200 4.57 -6.40 47.20
CA ALA A 1200 3.41 -6.08 48.06
C ALA A 1200 2.38 -5.14 47.41
N LYS A 1201 2.72 -4.43 46.33
CA LYS A 1201 1.78 -3.62 45.54
C LYS A 1201 0.98 -4.43 44.52
N GLU A 1202 1.35 -5.69 44.28
CA GLU A 1202 0.67 -6.58 43.35
C GLU A 1202 -0.65 -7.11 43.95
N THR A 1203 -1.63 -7.41 43.09
CA THR A 1203 -2.98 -7.82 43.49
C THR A 1203 -3.08 -9.27 43.97
N LEU A 1204 -2.01 -10.05 43.77
CA LEU A 1204 -1.94 -11.45 44.17
C LEU A 1204 -1.64 -11.56 45.66
N ASP A 1205 -2.24 -12.54 46.34
CA ASP A 1205 -1.95 -12.82 47.74
C ASP A 1205 -0.55 -13.45 47.90
N VAL A 1206 0.40 -12.57 48.22
CA VAL A 1206 1.84 -12.82 48.38
C VAL A 1206 2.15 -13.71 49.59
N GLN A 1207 1.21 -13.94 50.53
CA GLN A 1207 1.45 -14.78 51.72
C GLN A 1207 1.79 -16.25 51.36
N SER A 1208 1.48 -16.69 50.14
CA SER A 1208 1.87 -18.02 49.63
C SER A 1208 3.37 -18.18 49.33
N ILE A 1209 4.18 -17.11 49.38
CA ILE A 1209 5.62 -17.13 49.08
C ILE A 1209 6.48 -17.56 50.27
N GLU A 1210 5.97 -17.46 51.50
CA GLU A 1210 6.76 -17.70 52.71
C GLU A 1210 7.34 -19.13 52.77
N ASN A 1211 6.77 -20.10 52.04
CA ASN A 1211 7.22 -21.50 52.00
C ASN A 1211 7.61 -21.99 50.59
N TYR A 1212 8.17 -21.10 49.77
CA TYR A 1212 8.49 -21.33 48.36
C TYR A 1212 9.45 -22.52 48.07
N PHE A 1213 10.40 -22.82 48.97
CA PHE A 1213 11.27 -23.99 48.89
C PHE A 1213 10.94 -25.06 49.95
N GLY A 1214 9.79 -24.97 50.62
CA GLY A 1214 9.47 -25.78 51.79
C GLY A 1214 10.37 -25.55 53.02
N GLN A 1215 11.50 -24.81 52.90
CA GLN A 1215 12.49 -24.55 53.97
C GLN A 1215 13.14 -23.15 53.96
N VAL A 1216 13.21 -22.46 52.81
CA VAL A 1216 13.81 -21.11 52.67
C VAL A 1216 12.86 -20.21 51.85
N ASP A 1217 12.68 -18.96 52.26
CA ASP A 1217 11.87 -18.00 51.51
C ASP A 1217 12.65 -17.38 50.33
N LEU A 1218 11.93 -16.89 49.31
CA LEU A 1218 12.48 -16.25 48.10
C LEU A 1218 13.53 -15.16 48.40
N TYR A 1219 13.25 -14.34 49.42
CA TYR A 1219 14.04 -13.17 49.76
C TYR A 1219 15.37 -13.56 50.40
N THR A 1220 15.36 -14.56 51.28
CA THR A 1220 16.54 -15.15 51.89
C THR A 1220 17.45 -15.76 50.82
N GLY A 1221 16.89 -16.56 49.91
CA GLY A 1221 17.67 -17.15 48.81
C GLY A 1221 18.28 -16.10 47.86
N LEU A 1222 17.55 -15.04 47.53
CA LEU A 1222 18.09 -13.94 46.72
C LEU A 1222 19.21 -13.19 47.43
N LYS A 1223 19.07 -12.90 48.74
CA LYS A 1223 20.11 -12.27 49.56
C LYS A 1223 21.40 -13.08 49.59
N GLU A 1224 21.30 -14.40 49.71
CA GLU A 1224 22.45 -15.29 49.68
C GLU A 1224 23.16 -15.28 48.32
N ARG A 1225 22.41 -15.27 47.21
CA ARG A 1225 22.97 -15.15 45.86
C ARG A 1225 23.64 -13.81 45.63
N ILE A 1226 23.06 -12.69 46.06
CA ILE A 1226 23.72 -11.36 46.00
C ILE A 1226 25.04 -11.40 46.79
N SER A 1227 25.02 -11.99 48.00
CA SER A 1227 26.22 -12.12 48.82
C SER A 1227 27.29 -13.00 48.17
N TYR A 1228 26.89 -14.05 47.45
CA TYR A 1228 27.80 -14.88 46.67
C TYR A 1228 28.39 -14.10 45.48
N PHE A 1229 27.56 -13.41 44.72
CA PHE A 1229 27.97 -12.57 43.59
C PHE A 1229 29.02 -11.54 44.01
N LEU A 1230 28.80 -10.81 45.12
CA LEU A 1230 29.77 -9.83 45.63
C LEU A 1230 31.10 -10.48 46.04
N ARG A 1231 31.09 -11.69 46.61
CA ARG A 1231 32.32 -12.45 46.88
C ARG A 1231 33.05 -12.86 45.60
N HIS A 1232 32.31 -13.21 44.54
CA HIS A 1232 32.89 -13.51 43.23
C HIS A 1232 33.56 -12.27 42.62
N VAL A 1233 32.88 -11.12 42.63
CA VAL A 1233 33.43 -9.82 42.19
C VAL A 1233 34.71 -9.47 42.96
N GLU A 1234 34.74 -9.69 44.28
CA GLU A 1234 35.93 -9.44 45.10
C GLU A 1234 37.11 -10.35 44.72
N LYS A 1235 36.85 -11.63 44.38
CA LYS A 1235 37.89 -12.53 43.86
C LYS A 1235 38.41 -12.07 42.52
N CYS A 1236 37.51 -11.70 41.59
CA CYS A 1236 37.87 -11.10 40.32
C CYS A 1236 38.75 -9.86 40.51
N ARG A 1237 38.46 -9.03 41.52
CA ARG A 1237 39.19 -7.79 41.80
C ARG A 1237 40.60 -8.03 42.25
N LYS A 1238 40.80 -9.02 43.10
CA LYS A 1238 42.14 -9.42 43.55
C LYS A 1238 42.99 -10.00 42.42
N GLN A 1239 42.36 -10.66 41.44
CA GLN A 1239 43.08 -11.30 40.35
C GLN A 1239 43.38 -10.35 39.18
N TYR A 1240 42.39 -9.56 38.75
CA TYR A 1240 42.48 -8.79 37.51
C TYR A 1240 42.57 -7.26 37.73
N GLY A 1241 42.33 -6.76 38.94
CA GLY A 1241 42.29 -5.33 39.26
C GLY A 1241 40.97 -4.65 38.86
N ASP A 1242 40.70 -3.46 39.44
CA ASP A 1242 39.45 -2.73 39.25
C ASP A 1242 39.22 -2.31 37.78
N ASP A 1243 40.28 -1.86 37.09
CA ASP A 1243 40.22 -1.40 35.69
C ASP A 1243 39.91 -2.52 34.68
N THR A 1244 40.07 -3.78 35.07
CA THR A 1244 39.80 -4.95 34.21
C THR A 1244 38.39 -5.53 34.45
N ILE A 1245 37.80 -5.25 35.62
CA ILE A 1245 36.46 -5.73 35.98
C ILE A 1245 35.37 -4.78 35.45
N ILE A 1246 35.63 -3.48 35.56
CA ILE A 1246 34.71 -2.38 35.29
C ILE A 1246 34.87 -1.93 33.84
#